data_AF-A0A1C9CET5-F1
#
_entry.id   AF-A0A1C9CET5-F1
#
_cell.length_a   1.000
_cell.length_b   1.000
_cell.length_c   1.000
_cell.angle_alpha   90.00
_cell.angle_beta   90.00
_cell.angle_gamma   90.00
#
_symmetry.space_group_name_H-M   'P 1'
#
loop_
_entity.id
_entity.type
_entity.pdbx_description
1 polymer ?
#
loop_
_entity_poly.entity_id
_entity_poly.type
_entity_poly.pdbx_seq_one_letter_code
_entity_poly.pdbx_strand_id
1 'polypeptide(L)'
;MSVKASSGSPLVYPQLFRTASISAIVQAEQQDRFLQLGELNQLITFLNSGKKRLEIADILTKNANILVSKAADKIFVGGSAISYLERPQASLLFTNQSENQINVQNLSGDLQSGFISTLKATFSVSDSLPAGFKPINIVRYGTVRMKKSLRDLDWFLRYLTYAIIAGDPNILLVNIRGLKDLIDNACSSAAAVVALREMRKIALSIFIEDIEGQELVKEYFDVIISEFDASALTDKIRKRTSGDLQGLRLPQIYSKAAVSKQRFVMKTSLSTDEKNSVIKACYRQVFQRDISKAYGVNFKDLESQVKNGTLSIKEFIRYIGKSSIYNQQFFQPFVNSRVVELAFRHFLGRGISSLEEFKKYFAVLSSRGLDGLIDSIINNTEYADYFGEETVPYLRSLGEEPQEARNWGVQIDLLNYSTPFRKIPQFITLFSDYKANLPDQHAYGLSNDPLSIQFGAIFKQNRVNLCKKSSPFGKDVRRILPKIGPGIYSQISSPNLRSKSSGSLGPKIFELQAIDDTGNLESDQIQTKSNIEQIIKAVYLRVFGRFIYKEEQLTINKFENLFKDRQISVREFVIQLAKSSVFRALYWDNLYICKAIEYIHNRLIGRPTYGRQEINKYFNIVYKQSYYKMIDSMINSPEYIETFGDNIVPYERYVTPTSLASRKFRLSNPKYNIPISTYKNQWFDLSEISDDNSFNSIIKKVNQGVTPRRDQTVIFKVNALTDNSQLLQILRAIYRQIFERDLNTFSIGDEFFNLEKAFINKHINVQNLVKNLGSSSLYAKEFYHPYPNTKVIELGTKHFLGRAPNNQAEIRYYNQILASQGLEYFISSLVNSKEYNIIFGADTVPYRRFPTLPAANFPNTEKLYNTLTKQNAAIIIPSFKANIGNQ
;
A
#
# COMPACT_ATOMS: atom_id res chain seq x y z
N MET A 1 -13.93 -18.47 -23.09
CA MET A 1 -13.09 -17.55 -22.28
C MET A 1 -13.31 -17.86 -20.81
N SER A 2 -12.24 -18.11 -20.04
CA SER A 2 -12.35 -18.26 -18.58
C SER A 2 -12.39 -16.88 -17.92
N VAL A 3 -13.38 -16.65 -17.06
CA VAL A 3 -13.45 -15.44 -16.23
C VAL A 3 -12.41 -15.59 -15.12
N LYS A 4 -11.48 -14.64 -15.01
CA LYS A 4 -10.33 -14.72 -14.08
C LYS A 4 -10.46 -13.84 -12.83
N ALA A 5 -11.35 -12.84 -12.89
CA ALA A 5 -11.60 -11.89 -11.82
C ALA A 5 -13.10 -11.70 -11.61
N SER A 6 -13.49 -11.26 -10.41
CA SER A 6 -14.87 -10.93 -10.09
C SER A 6 -14.93 -9.73 -9.16
N SER A 7 -15.90 -8.85 -9.41
CA SER A 7 -16.27 -7.76 -8.49
C SER A 7 -17.04 -8.26 -7.26
N GLY A 8 -17.51 -9.50 -7.29
CA GLY A 8 -18.62 -9.97 -6.46
C GLY A 8 -19.97 -9.66 -7.09
N SER A 9 -20.99 -10.38 -6.59
CA SER A 9 -22.40 -10.27 -6.99
C SER A 9 -23.23 -9.86 -5.77
N PRO A 10 -23.37 -8.55 -5.50
CA PRO A 10 -24.25 -8.10 -4.44
C PRO A 10 -25.70 -8.51 -4.74
N LEU A 11 -26.46 -8.77 -3.69
CA LEU A 11 -27.88 -9.06 -3.76
C LEU A 11 -28.60 -7.78 -4.25
N VAL A 12 -29.28 -7.87 -5.38
CA VAL A 12 -30.05 -6.77 -5.94
C VAL A 12 -31.43 -7.29 -6.31
N TYR A 13 -32.45 -6.60 -5.80
CA TYR A 13 -33.84 -6.88 -6.14
C TYR A 13 -34.28 -5.90 -7.23
N PRO A 14 -34.66 -6.39 -8.42
CA PRO A 14 -35.25 -5.52 -9.43
C PRO A 14 -36.60 -5.01 -8.92
N GLN A 15 -36.88 -3.72 -9.16
CA GLN A 15 -38.17 -3.14 -8.81
C GLN A 15 -39.22 -3.66 -9.80
N LEU A 16 -40.22 -4.36 -9.28
CA LEU A 16 -41.26 -5.00 -10.09
C LEU A 16 -42.43 -4.05 -10.36
N PHE A 17 -42.88 -3.35 -9.32
CA PHE A 17 -43.98 -2.40 -9.35
C PHE A 17 -43.89 -1.43 -8.17
N ARG A 18 -44.81 -0.46 -8.13
CA ARG A 18 -44.95 0.50 -7.03
C ARG A 18 -46.32 0.34 -6.39
N THR A 19 -46.42 0.67 -5.11
CA THR A 19 -47.67 0.78 -4.35
C THR A 19 -47.89 2.23 -3.94
N ALA A 20 -49.13 2.58 -3.62
CA ALA A 20 -49.46 3.92 -3.16
C ALA A 20 -48.67 4.28 -1.88
N SER A 21 -48.53 3.32 -0.97
CA SER A 21 -47.79 3.51 0.28
C SER A 21 -46.28 3.65 0.09
N ILE A 22 -45.65 2.76 -0.70
CA ILE A 22 -44.19 2.81 -0.88
C ILE A 22 -43.77 4.06 -1.65
N SER A 23 -44.60 4.52 -2.61
CA SER A 23 -44.27 5.71 -3.39
C SER A 23 -44.25 6.97 -2.52
N ALA A 24 -45.20 7.15 -1.61
CA ALA A 24 -45.21 8.26 -0.66
C ALA A 24 -44.00 8.24 0.28
N ILE A 25 -43.65 7.07 0.84
CA ILE A 25 -42.51 6.91 1.75
C ILE A 25 -41.18 7.18 1.04
N VAL A 26 -41.00 6.62 -0.16
CA VAL A 26 -39.75 6.76 -0.93
C VAL A 26 -39.52 8.20 -1.38
N GLN A 27 -40.58 8.98 -1.63
CA GLN A 27 -40.43 10.41 -1.95
C GLN A 27 -39.81 11.20 -0.77
N ALA A 28 -40.26 10.96 0.46
CA ALA A 28 -39.68 11.57 1.64
C ALA A 28 -38.23 11.09 1.89
N GLU A 29 -38.00 9.77 1.74
CA GLU A 29 -36.68 9.13 1.87
C GLU A 29 -35.66 9.74 0.89
N GLN A 30 -36.00 9.86 -0.40
CA GLN A 30 -35.13 10.44 -1.42
C GLN A 30 -34.72 11.90 -1.12
N GLN A 31 -35.47 12.60 -0.28
CA GLN A 31 -35.21 13.98 0.13
C GLN A 31 -34.55 14.11 1.52
N ASP A 32 -34.27 13.00 2.22
CA ASP A 32 -33.86 12.97 3.63
C ASP A 32 -34.80 13.79 4.54
N ARG A 33 -36.09 13.84 4.17
CA ARG A 33 -37.14 14.52 4.94
C ARG A 33 -37.82 13.52 5.87
N PHE A 34 -38.34 14.05 6.98
CA PHE A 34 -39.43 13.37 7.66
C PHE A 34 -40.73 13.54 6.85
N LEU A 35 -41.60 12.54 6.92
CA LEU A 35 -42.89 12.55 6.24
C LEU A 35 -43.67 13.82 6.58
N GLN A 36 -44.13 14.52 5.56
CA GLN A 36 -44.95 15.72 5.72
C GLN A 36 -46.40 15.34 6.00
N LEU A 37 -47.17 16.28 6.58
CA LEU A 37 -48.58 16.05 6.90
C LEU A 37 -49.41 15.63 5.67
N GLY A 38 -49.12 16.20 4.50
CA GLY A 38 -49.79 15.81 3.25
C GLY A 38 -49.52 14.36 2.84
N GLU A 39 -48.26 13.91 2.93
CA GLU A 39 -47.86 12.53 2.63
C GLU A 39 -48.44 11.54 3.67
N LEU A 40 -48.51 11.94 4.94
CA LEU A 40 -49.18 11.17 5.99
C LEU A 40 -50.68 11.05 5.74
N ASN A 41 -51.34 12.14 5.35
CA ASN A 41 -52.76 12.10 5.00
C ASN A 41 -53.01 11.17 3.81
N GLN A 42 -52.14 11.18 2.80
CA GLN A 42 -52.23 10.24 1.66
C GLN A 42 -52.14 8.78 2.14
N LEU A 43 -51.22 8.46 3.05
CA LEU A 43 -51.10 7.13 3.64
C LEU A 43 -52.36 6.74 4.42
N ILE A 44 -52.88 7.64 5.25
CA ILE A 44 -54.11 7.42 6.03
C ILE A 44 -55.29 7.15 5.09
N THR A 45 -55.46 7.95 4.04
CA THR A 45 -56.53 7.73 3.06
C THR A 45 -56.43 6.37 2.38
N PHE A 46 -55.23 5.94 2.00
CA PHE A 46 -55.01 4.64 1.38
C PHE A 46 -55.34 3.49 2.33
N LEU A 47 -54.83 3.54 3.57
CA LEU A 47 -55.04 2.50 4.57
C LEU A 47 -56.51 2.38 4.99
N ASN A 48 -57.22 3.49 5.13
CA ASN A 48 -58.66 3.50 5.44
C ASN A 48 -59.48 2.82 4.32
N SER A 49 -59.08 2.99 3.05
CA SER A 49 -59.73 2.31 1.91
C SER A 49 -59.40 0.80 1.78
N GLY A 50 -58.51 0.27 2.63
CA GLY A 50 -57.98 -1.08 2.50
C GLY A 50 -59.02 -2.20 2.62
N LYS A 51 -60.00 -2.07 3.53
CA LYS A 51 -61.04 -3.09 3.73
C LYS A 51 -61.88 -3.27 2.46
N LYS A 52 -62.32 -2.17 1.86
CA LYS A 52 -63.07 -2.17 0.59
C LYS A 52 -62.28 -2.83 -0.55
N ARG A 53 -60.99 -2.51 -0.69
CA ARG A 53 -60.12 -3.13 -1.71
C ARG A 53 -59.98 -4.64 -1.54
N LEU A 54 -59.93 -5.13 -0.30
CA LEU A 54 -59.90 -6.56 -0.01
C LEU A 54 -61.24 -7.25 -0.33
N GLU A 55 -62.37 -6.62 0.01
CA GLU A 55 -63.71 -7.13 -0.32
C GLU A 55 -63.89 -7.26 -1.83
N ILE A 56 -63.50 -6.23 -2.60
CA ILE A 56 -63.53 -6.26 -4.08
C ILE A 56 -62.67 -7.40 -4.61
N ALA A 57 -61.45 -7.55 -4.11
CA ALA A 57 -60.55 -8.61 -4.55
C ALA A 57 -61.11 -10.00 -4.22
N ASP A 58 -61.68 -10.21 -3.04
CA ASP A 58 -62.31 -11.47 -2.64
C ASP A 58 -63.47 -11.83 -3.57
N ILE A 59 -64.40 -10.89 -3.83
CA ILE A 59 -65.54 -11.08 -4.73
C ILE A 59 -65.09 -11.44 -6.16
N LEU A 60 -64.08 -10.75 -6.69
CA LEU A 60 -63.51 -11.04 -8.01
C LEU A 60 -62.82 -12.41 -8.05
N THR A 61 -62.12 -12.81 -6.99
CA THR A 61 -61.48 -14.12 -6.92
C THR A 61 -62.48 -15.27 -6.80
N LYS A 62 -63.55 -15.11 -6.00
CA LYS A 62 -64.65 -16.08 -5.89
C LYS A 62 -65.35 -16.29 -7.23
N ASN A 63 -65.59 -15.21 -7.97
CA ASN A 63 -66.27 -15.24 -9.27
C ASN A 63 -65.33 -15.43 -10.48
N ALA A 64 -64.06 -15.78 -10.24
CA ALA A 64 -63.05 -15.81 -11.29
C ALA A 64 -63.34 -16.81 -12.42
N ASN A 65 -63.93 -17.98 -12.11
CA ASN A 65 -64.31 -18.97 -13.13
C ASN A 65 -65.41 -18.43 -14.05
N ILE A 66 -66.39 -17.71 -13.49
CA ILE A 66 -67.53 -17.14 -14.23
C ILE A 66 -67.05 -16.00 -15.15
N LEU A 67 -66.15 -15.15 -14.66
CA LEU A 67 -65.56 -14.06 -15.43
C LEU A 67 -64.75 -14.59 -16.63
N VAL A 68 -63.91 -15.59 -16.40
CA VAL A 68 -63.07 -16.19 -17.46
C VAL A 68 -63.92 -17.00 -18.45
N SER A 69 -64.90 -17.77 -17.99
CA SER A 69 -65.75 -18.59 -18.87
C SER A 69 -66.57 -17.74 -19.83
N LYS A 70 -67.32 -16.76 -19.32
CA LYS A 70 -68.17 -15.90 -20.14
C LYS A 70 -67.36 -15.05 -21.13
N ALA A 71 -66.17 -14.58 -20.73
CA ALA A 71 -65.28 -13.88 -21.64
C ALA A 71 -64.72 -14.82 -22.73
N ALA A 72 -64.35 -16.05 -22.38
CA ALA A 72 -63.87 -17.05 -23.32
C ALA A 72 -64.95 -17.49 -24.33
N ASP A 73 -66.19 -17.67 -23.88
CA ASP A 73 -67.32 -18.06 -24.73
C ASP A 73 -67.65 -16.99 -25.79
N LYS A 74 -67.33 -15.72 -25.52
CA LYS A 74 -67.51 -14.63 -26.49
C LYS A 74 -66.50 -14.66 -27.63
N ILE A 75 -65.29 -15.18 -27.39
CA ILE A 75 -64.18 -15.17 -28.36
C ILE A 75 -63.90 -16.54 -28.99
N PHE A 76 -64.29 -17.64 -28.34
CA PHE A 76 -64.06 -19.01 -28.80
C PHE A 76 -65.37 -19.71 -29.18
N VAL A 77 -65.32 -20.50 -30.25
CA VAL A 77 -66.46 -21.28 -30.74
C VAL A 77 -66.03 -22.72 -31.00
N GLY A 78 -66.93 -23.69 -30.76
CA GLY A 78 -66.72 -25.10 -31.11
C GLY A 78 -66.28 -26.02 -29.97
N GLY A 79 -66.66 -25.72 -28.72
CA GLY A 79 -66.42 -26.58 -27.55
C GLY A 79 -66.43 -25.80 -26.23
N SER A 80 -66.28 -26.51 -25.10
CA SER A 80 -66.19 -25.89 -23.77
C SER A 80 -64.78 -25.31 -23.54
N ALA A 81 -64.67 -23.98 -23.59
CA ALA A 81 -63.40 -23.29 -23.44
C ALA A 81 -62.78 -23.54 -22.06
N ILE A 82 -63.56 -23.51 -20.98
CA ILE A 82 -63.07 -23.59 -19.60
C ILE A 82 -62.30 -24.88 -19.27
N SER A 83 -62.52 -25.97 -20.03
CA SER A 83 -61.81 -27.25 -19.85
C SER A 83 -60.28 -27.16 -19.97
N TYR A 84 -59.78 -26.12 -20.66
CA TYR A 84 -58.34 -25.89 -20.84
C TYR A 84 -57.72 -24.98 -19.76
N LEU A 85 -58.50 -24.54 -18.76
CA LEU A 85 -57.99 -23.70 -17.68
C LEU A 85 -57.19 -24.54 -16.68
N GLU A 86 -55.91 -24.21 -16.52
CA GLU A 86 -55.02 -24.83 -15.54
C GLU A 86 -54.90 -23.93 -14.31
N ARG A 87 -55.59 -24.29 -13.21
CA ARG A 87 -55.37 -23.74 -11.88
C ARG A 87 -55.11 -24.89 -10.89
N PRO A 88 -54.06 -24.83 -10.04
CA PRO A 88 -53.03 -23.80 -9.95
C PRO A 88 -51.92 -23.95 -11.01
N GLN A 89 -51.34 -22.83 -11.44
CA GLN A 89 -50.26 -22.81 -12.45
C GLN A 89 -48.86 -23.07 -11.88
N ALA A 90 -48.68 -22.89 -10.57
CA ALA A 90 -47.44 -23.27 -9.92
C ALA A 90 -47.45 -24.77 -9.65
N SER A 91 -46.38 -25.46 -10.02
CA SER A 91 -46.15 -26.87 -9.68
C SER A 91 -45.72 -27.02 -8.21
N LEU A 92 -46.53 -26.48 -7.29
CA LEU A 92 -46.31 -26.53 -5.85
C LEU A 92 -47.48 -27.27 -5.20
N LEU A 93 -47.18 -28.11 -4.21
CA LEU A 93 -48.20 -28.68 -3.33
C LEU A 93 -48.69 -27.56 -2.40
N PHE A 94 -49.88 -27.03 -2.65
CA PHE A 94 -50.46 -26.00 -1.81
C PHE A 94 -50.99 -26.64 -0.52
N THR A 95 -50.43 -26.27 0.63
CA THR A 95 -50.88 -26.74 1.95
C THR A 95 -52.20 -26.11 2.39
N ASN A 96 -52.59 -25.00 1.75
CA ASN A 96 -53.76 -24.19 2.11
C ASN A 96 -54.80 -24.21 0.99
N GLN A 97 -55.25 -25.40 0.60
CA GLN A 97 -56.59 -25.52 0.01
C GLN A 97 -57.53 -26.04 1.09
N SER A 98 -58.36 -25.12 1.60
CA SER A 98 -59.71 -25.48 2.00
C SER A 98 -60.34 -26.28 0.86
N GLU A 99 -60.90 -27.44 1.18
CA GLU A 99 -61.63 -28.35 0.30
C GLU A 99 -62.48 -27.60 -0.74
N ASN A 100 -61.92 -27.40 -1.93
CA ASN A 100 -62.68 -27.08 -3.12
C ASN A 100 -62.28 -28.11 -4.18
N GLN A 101 -62.61 -29.37 -3.91
CA GLN A 101 -62.93 -30.31 -4.97
C GLN A 101 -64.13 -29.72 -5.71
N ILE A 102 -63.85 -29.04 -6.82
CA ILE A 102 -64.86 -28.50 -7.71
C ILE A 102 -65.56 -29.69 -8.38
N ASN A 103 -66.70 -30.09 -7.82
CA ASN A 103 -67.69 -30.87 -8.53
C ASN A 103 -68.28 -29.98 -9.64
N VAL A 104 -67.99 -30.32 -10.89
CA VAL A 104 -68.46 -29.62 -12.11
C VAL A 104 -70.00 -29.64 -12.23
N GLN A 105 -70.71 -30.36 -11.36
CA GLN A 105 -72.17 -30.49 -11.36
C GLN A 105 -72.95 -29.45 -10.54
N ASN A 106 -72.30 -28.65 -9.67
CA ASN A 106 -73.01 -27.66 -8.83
C ASN A 106 -72.88 -26.21 -9.33
N LEU A 107 -73.00 -26.00 -10.65
CA LEU A 107 -73.12 -24.66 -11.26
C LEU A 107 -74.58 -24.24 -11.48
N SER A 108 -75.53 -24.92 -10.85
CA SER A 108 -76.96 -24.55 -10.81
C SER A 108 -77.38 -24.23 -9.37
N GLY A 109 -77.15 -23.00 -8.94
CA GLY A 109 -77.63 -22.49 -7.66
C GLY A 109 -77.77 -20.97 -7.70
N ASP A 110 -79.02 -20.52 -7.68
CA ASP A 110 -79.52 -19.14 -7.49
C ASP A 110 -79.17 -18.05 -8.50
N LEU A 111 -79.63 -18.25 -9.74
CA LEU A 111 -80.21 -17.19 -10.58
C LEU A 111 -81.36 -17.78 -11.43
N GLN A 112 -82.38 -18.34 -10.78
CA GLN A 112 -83.60 -18.87 -11.43
C GLN A 112 -84.66 -17.80 -11.73
N SER A 113 -84.29 -16.51 -11.78
CA SER A 113 -85.17 -15.41 -12.20
C SER A 113 -84.53 -14.59 -13.33
N GLY A 114 -84.26 -15.24 -14.46
CA GLY A 114 -83.69 -14.50 -15.60
C GLY A 114 -83.62 -15.19 -16.95
N PHE A 115 -84.00 -16.46 -17.06
CA PHE A 115 -83.87 -17.24 -18.32
C PHE A 115 -84.63 -16.64 -19.52
N ILE A 116 -85.61 -15.76 -19.29
CA ILE A 116 -86.38 -15.07 -20.35
C ILE A 116 -85.75 -13.71 -20.72
N SER A 117 -84.86 -13.14 -19.90
CA SER A 117 -84.11 -11.91 -20.22
C SER A 117 -82.87 -12.19 -21.11
N THR A 118 -82.34 -13.41 -21.06
CA THR A 118 -81.09 -13.82 -21.72
C THR A 118 -81.21 -13.91 -23.25
N LEU A 119 -82.40 -14.10 -23.80
CA LEU A 119 -82.63 -14.12 -25.25
C LEU A 119 -82.85 -12.73 -25.87
N LYS A 120 -83.13 -11.70 -25.06
CA LYS A 120 -83.25 -10.30 -25.53
C LYS A 120 -81.98 -9.47 -25.32
N ALA A 121 -81.06 -9.91 -24.46
CA ALA A 121 -79.81 -9.18 -24.16
C ALA A 121 -78.62 -9.55 -25.06
N THR A 122 -78.71 -10.61 -25.88
CA THR A 122 -77.61 -11.08 -26.74
C THR A 122 -77.30 -10.19 -27.95
N PHE A 123 -78.12 -9.15 -28.18
CA PHE A 123 -77.92 -8.14 -29.22
C PHE A 123 -78.18 -6.70 -28.73
N SER A 124 -77.90 -6.38 -27.45
CA SER A 124 -77.87 -4.96 -27.03
C SER A 124 -76.62 -4.27 -27.58
N VAL A 125 -76.83 -3.62 -28.72
CA VAL A 125 -75.92 -2.69 -29.41
C VAL A 125 -75.51 -1.59 -28.43
N SER A 126 -74.30 -1.70 -27.86
CA SER A 126 -73.67 -0.56 -27.15
C SER A 126 -72.15 -0.57 -27.19
N ASP A 127 -71.50 -1.72 -27.43
CA ASP A 127 -70.08 -1.73 -27.81
C ASP A 127 -69.94 -2.28 -29.24
N SER A 128 -69.56 -1.41 -30.17
CA SER A 128 -69.18 -1.82 -31.52
C SER A 128 -68.03 -2.81 -31.46
N LEU A 129 -68.20 -3.99 -32.07
CA LEU A 129 -67.12 -4.95 -32.27
C LEU A 129 -65.97 -4.24 -33.03
N PRO A 130 -64.70 -4.40 -32.60
CA PRO A 130 -63.57 -3.81 -33.30
C PRO A 130 -63.48 -4.36 -34.73
N ALA A 131 -63.07 -3.50 -35.67
CA ALA A 131 -62.91 -3.88 -37.07
C ALA A 131 -61.95 -5.08 -37.21
N GLY A 132 -62.37 -6.12 -37.91
CA GLY A 132 -61.56 -7.34 -38.13
C GLY A 132 -61.75 -8.46 -37.11
N PHE A 133 -62.66 -8.35 -36.13
CA PHE A 133 -62.96 -9.44 -35.19
C PHE A 133 -63.53 -10.69 -35.90
N LYS A 134 -62.92 -11.85 -35.65
CA LYS A 134 -63.45 -13.17 -36.01
C LYS A 134 -63.36 -14.11 -34.81
N PRO A 135 -64.43 -14.85 -34.47
CA PRO A 135 -64.38 -15.84 -33.40
C PRO A 135 -63.38 -16.96 -33.73
N ILE A 136 -62.62 -17.39 -32.73
CA ILE A 136 -61.56 -18.38 -32.88
C ILE A 136 -62.15 -19.79 -32.69
N ASN A 137 -61.95 -20.67 -33.66
CA ASN A 137 -62.39 -22.06 -33.53
C ASN A 137 -61.40 -22.87 -32.70
N ILE A 138 -61.88 -23.50 -31.61
CA ILE A 138 -61.06 -24.25 -30.64
C ILE A 138 -60.26 -25.38 -31.31
N VAL A 139 -60.87 -26.11 -32.25
CA VAL A 139 -60.22 -27.24 -32.94
C VAL A 139 -59.04 -26.77 -33.79
N ARG A 140 -59.20 -25.65 -34.50
CA ARG A 140 -58.13 -25.08 -35.33
C ARG A 140 -57.03 -24.41 -34.50
N TYR A 141 -57.38 -23.89 -33.34
CA TYR A 141 -56.46 -23.17 -32.47
C TYR A 141 -55.51 -24.12 -31.72
N GLY A 142 -55.98 -25.32 -31.41
CA GLY A 142 -55.18 -26.36 -30.74
C GLY A 142 -55.04 -26.14 -29.23
N THR A 143 -54.77 -27.24 -28.52
CA THR A 143 -54.82 -27.29 -27.06
C THR A 143 -53.80 -26.36 -26.38
N VAL A 144 -52.57 -26.28 -26.91
CA VAL A 144 -51.49 -25.47 -26.32
C VAL A 144 -51.80 -23.96 -26.40
N ARG A 145 -52.30 -23.49 -27.55
CA ARG A 145 -52.66 -22.06 -27.72
C ARG A 145 -53.90 -21.70 -26.90
N MET A 146 -54.83 -22.64 -26.79
CA MET A 146 -56.02 -22.50 -25.94
C MET A 146 -55.65 -22.35 -24.47
N LYS A 147 -54.79 -23.23 -23.94
CA LYS A 147 -54.27 -23.14 -22.56
C LYS A 147 -53.60 -21.79 -22.30
N LYS A 148 -52.78 -21.29 -23.24
CA LYS A 148 -52.16 -19.96 -23.12
C LYS A 148 -53.21 -18.85 -23.04
N SER A 149 -54.23 -18.89 -23.88
CA SER A 149 -55.25 -17.83 -23.93
C SER A 149 -56.08 -17.76 -22.65
N LEU A 150 -56.49 -18.90 -22.09
CA LEU A 150 -57.19 -18.92 -20.80
C LEU A 150 -56.30 -18.56 -19.63
N ARG A 151 -55.04 -18.98 -19.66
CA ARG A 151 -54.01 -18.56 -18.70
C ARG A 151 -53.85 -17.04 -18.70
N ASP A 152 -53.83 -16.42 -19.88
CA ASP A 152 -53.65 -14.98 -20.02
C ASP A 152 -54.90 -14.21 -19.53
N LEU A 153 -56.13 -14.69 -19.79
CA LEU A 153 -57.36 -14.14 -19.19
C LEU A 153 -57.34 -14.23 -17.65
N ASP A 154 -56.86 -15.35 -17.12
CA ASP A 154 -56.68 -15.53 -15.68
C ASP A 154 -55.60 -14.56 -15.12
N TRP A 155 -54.50 -14.35 -15.84
CA TRP A 155 -53.47 -13.39 -15.47
C TRP A 155 -53.97 -11.95 -15.43
N PHE A 156 -54.80 -11.53 -16.40
CA PHE A 156 -55.41 -10.20 -16.37
C PHE A 156 -56.25 -10.01 -15.11
N LEU A 157 -57.10 -10.97 -14.77
CA LEU A 157 -57.92 -10.89 -13.56
C LEU A 157 -57.08 -10.89 -12.29
N ARG A 158 -56.05 -11.74 -12.21
CA ARG A 158 -55.17 -11.85 -11.05
C ARG A 158 -54.32 -10.59 -10.84
N TYR A 159 -53.77 -10.01 -11.91
CA TYR A 159 -53.02 -8.76 -11.80
C TYR A 159 -53.92 -7.56 -11.53
N LEU A 160 -55.18 -7.60 -11.99
CA LEU A 160 -56.18 -6.61 -11.63
C LEU A 160 -56.44 -6.62 -10.12
N THR A 161 -56.70 -7.79 -9.53
CA THR A 161 -56.93 -7.87 -8.07
C THR A 161 -55.69 -7.44 -7.29
N TYR A 162 -54.48 -7.78 -7.75
CA TYR A 162 -53.24 -7.30 -7.15
C TYR A 162 -53.08 -5.78 -7.25
N ALA A 163 -53.44 -5.18 -8.37
CA ALA A 163 -53.36 -3.73 -8.56
C ALA A 163 -54.35 -2.97 -7.66
N ILE A 164 -55.58 -3.49 -7.50
CA ILE A 164 -56.58 -2.91 -6.60
C ILE A 164 -56.07 -2.94 -5.16
N ILE A 165 -55.51 -4.07 -4.70
CA ILE A 165 -54.94 -4.19 -3.35
C ILE A 165 -53.73 -3.27 -3.18
N ALA A 166 -52.86 -3.19 -4.20
CA ALA A 166 -51.63 -2.39 -4.16
C ALA A 166 -51.87 -0.86 -4.15
N GLY A 167 -53.05 -0.40 -4.58
CA GLY A 167 -53.39 1.03 -4.63
C GLY A 167 -53.00 1.74 -5.91
N ASP A 168 -52.09 1.17 -6.71
CA ASP A 168 -51.55 1.78 -7.92
C ASP A 168 -51.67 0.82 -9.12
N PRO A 169 -52.07 1.30 -10.31
CA PRO A 169 -52.19 0.47 -11.50
C PRO A 169 -50.84 0.10 -12.14
N ASN A 170 -49.70 0.40 -11.52
CA ASN A 170 -48.38 0.24 -12.14
C ASN A 170 -48.07 -1.22 -12.55
N ILE A 171 -48.57 -2.20 -11.81
CA ILE A 171 -48.46 -3.63 -12.15
C ILE A 171 -49.06 -3.89 -13.55
N LEU A 172 -50.18 -3.24 -13.85
CA LEU A 172 -50.89 -3.36 -15.11
C LEU A 172 -50.12 -2.61 -16.22
N LEU A 173 -49.74 -1.35 -15.95
CA LEU A 173 -49.00 -0.52 -16.90
C LEU A 173 -47.74 -1.21 -17.43
N VAL A 174 -46.93 -1.79 -16.55
CA VAL A 174 -45.62 -2.36 -16.92
C VAL A 174 -45.76 -3.66 -17.70
N ASN A 175 -46.73 -4.51 -17.33
CA ASN A 175 -46.84 -5.86 -17.89
C ASN A 175 -47.71 -5.93 -19.14
N ILE A 176 -48.63 -4.99 -19.32
CA ILE A 176 -49.61 -5.02 -20.43
C ILE A 176 -49.13 -4.15 -21.60
N ARG A 177 -48.39 -3.07 -21.32
CA ARG A 177 -47.91 -2.17 -22.38
C ARG A 177 -46.98 -2.89 -23.36
N GLY A 178 -47.33 -2.85 -24.65
CA GLY A 178 -46.60 -3.55 -25.72
C GLY A 178 -46.87 -5.06 -25.80
N LEU A 179 -47.75 -5.60 -24.95
CA LEU A 179 -48.16 -7.01 -25.01
C LEU A 179 -48.94 -7.32 -26.29
N LYS A 180 -49.74 -6.35 -26.77
CA LYS A 180 -50.50 -6.46 -28.03
C LYS A 180 -49.59 -6.82 -29.20
N ASP A 181 -48.50 -6.09 -29.39
CA ASP A 181 -47.53 -6.32 -30.47
C ASP A 181 -46.84 -7.69 -30.37
N LEU A 182 -46.66 -8.21 -29.15
CA LEU A 182 -46.07 -9.54 -28.92
C LEU A 182 -47.06 -10.68 -29.22
N ILE A 183 -48.35 -10.47 -28.95
CA ILE A 183 -49.38 -11.49 -29.11
C ILE A 183 -49.97 -11.50 -30.52
N ASP A 184 -49.95 -10.38 -31.26
CA ASP A 184 -50.60 -10.24 -32.58
C ASP A 184 -50.13 -11.29 -33.60
N ASN A 185 -48.88 -11.75 -33.49
CA ASN A 185 -48.33 -12.83 -34.32
C ASN A 185 -48.95 -14.22 -34.05
N ALA A 186 -49.53 -14.43 -32.87
CA ALA A 186 -50.01 -15.73 -32.40
C ALA A 186 -51.53 -15.79 -32.19
N CYS A 187 -52.16 -14.67 -31.83
CA CYS A 187 -53.59 -14.54 -31.58
C CYS A 187 -54.08 -13.17 -32.09
N SER A 188 -55.35 -13.08 -32.50
CA SER A 188 -55.94 -11.82 -32.92
C SER A 188 -56.01 -10.83 -31.75
N SER A 189 -55.33 -9.69 -31.88
CA SER A 189 -55.40 -8.60 -30.91
C SER A 189 -56.83 -8.10 -30.66
N ALA A 190 -57.68 -8.09 -31.70
CA ALA A 190 -59.09 -7.74 -31.59
C ALA A 190 -59.86 -8.70 -30.64
N ALA A 191 -59.54 -9.99 -30.64
CA ALA A 191 -60.18 -10.96 -29.75
C ALA A 191 -59.83 -10.70 -28.28
N ALA A 192 -58.58 -10.34 -27.97
CA ALA A 192 -58.17 -10.01 -26.61
C ALA A 192 -58.90 -8.76 -26.08
N VAL A 193 -59.05 -7.70 -26.90
CA VAL A 193 -59.80 -6.49 -26.51
C VAL A 193 -61.27 -6.81 -26.23
N VAL A 194 -61.92 -7.62 -27.07
CA VAL A 194 -63.30 -8.06 -26.85
C VAL A 194 -63.44 -8.84 -25.54
N ALA A 195 -62.52 -9.78 -25.27
CA ALA A 195 -62.54 -10.53 -24.02
C ALA A 195 -62.39 -9.64 -22.78
N LEU A 196 -61.46 -8.67 -22.81
CA LEU A 196 -61.26 -7.73 -21.70
C LEU A 196 -62.47 -6.81 -21.48
N ARG A 197 -63.12 -6.33 -22.55
CA ARG A 197 -64.36 -5.55 -22.47
C ARG A 197 -65.51 -6.37 -21.87
N GLU A 198 -65.59 -7.66 -22.22
CA GLU A 198 -66.59 -8.56 -21.67
C GLU A 198 -66.34 -8.85 -20.19
N MET A 199 -65.09 -9.12 -19.80
CA MET A 199 -64.70 -9.26 -18.39
C MET A 199 -65.06 -8.02 -17.57
N ARG A 200 -64.80 -6.81 -18.11
CA ARG A 200 -65.18 -5.55 -17.47
C ARG A 200 -66.69 -5.47 -17.27
N LYS A 201 -67.50 -5.72 -18.31
CA LYS A 201 -68.97 -5.67 -18.21
C LYS A 201 -69.51 -6.60 -17.13
N ILE A 202 -69.04 -7.84 -17.12
CA ILE A 202 -69.50 -8.84 -16.16
C ILE A 202 -69.03 -8.47 -14.76
N ALA A 203 -67.78 -8.02 -14.60
CA ALA A 203 -67.30 -7.55 -13.30
C ALA A 203 -68.17 -6.40 -12.76
N LEU A 204 -68.51 -5.40 -13.58
CA LEU A 204 -69.38 -4.29 -13.18
C LEU A 204 -70.80 -4.74 -12.83
N SER A 205 -71.31 -5.82 -13.45
CA SER A 205 -72.61 -6.39 -13.11
C SER A 205 -72.63 -7.12 -11.75
N ILE A 206 -71.46 -7.53 -11.23
CA ILE A 206 -71.34 -8.15 -9.92
C ILE A 206 -71.42 -7.09 -8.80
N PHE A 207 -71.01 -5.84 -9.07
CA PHE A 207 -70.92 -4.75 -8.08
C PHE A 207 -72.08 -3.75 -8.16
N ILE A 208 -73.30 -4.16 -8.56
CA ILE A 208 -74.45 -3.24 -8.69
C ILE A 208 -74.83 -2.59 -7.34
N GLU A 209 -74.61 -3.30 -6.22
CA GLU A 209 -74.97 -2.83 -4.88
C GLU A 209 -73.92 -1.90 -4.24
N ASP A 210 -72.64 -1.97 -4.66
CA ASP A 210 -71.53 -1.18 -4.08
C ASP A 210 -70.95 -0.21 -5.12
N ILE A 211 -71.45 1.03 -5.11
CA ILE A 211 -71.12 2.07 -6.10
C ILE A 211 -69.62 2.41 -6.09
N GLU A 212 -69.03 2.56 -4.89
CA GLU A 212 -67.60 2.88 -4.74
C GLU A 212 -66.72 1.74 -5.27
N GLY A 213 -67.10 0.49 -4.98
CA GLY A 213 -66.39 -0.68 -5.48
C GLY A 213 -66.51 -0.82 -7.00
N GLN A 214 -67.68 -0.53 -7.56
CA GLN A 214 -67.92 -0.53 -8.99
C GLN A 214 -67.06 0.52 -9.71
N GLU A 215 -66.95 1.73 -9.16
CA GLU A 215 -66.10 2.80 -9.71
C GLU A 215 -64.63 2.41 -9.72
N LEU A 216 -64.10 1.91 -8.59
CA LEU A 216 -62.71 1.43 -8.52
C LEU A 216 -62.45 0.34 -9.56
N VAL A 217 -63.30 -0.68 -9.62
CA VAL A 217 -63.15 -1.78 -10.60
C VAL A 217 -63.16 -1.24 -12.03
N LYS A 218 -64.05 -0.30 -12.34
CA LYS A 218 -64.13 0.33 -13.66
C LYS A 218 -62.81 1.03 -14.03
N GLU A 219 -62.26 1.85 -13.13
CA GLU A 219 -61.01 2.58 -13.36
C GLU A 219 -59.85 1.61 -13.70
N TYR A 220 -59.66 0.54 -12.91
CA TYR A 220 -58.57 -0.40 -13.17
C TYR A 220 -58.77 -1.19 -14.47
N PHE A 221 -60.01 -1.58 -14.82
CA PHE A 221 -60.28 -2.24 -16.11
C PHE A 221 -60.05 -1.30 -17.30
N ASP A 222 -60.40 -0.02 -17.17
CA ASP A 222 -60.17 0.98 -18.21
C ASP A 222 -58.67 1.20 -18.45
N VAL A 223 -57.85 1.15 -17.39
CA VAL A 223 -56.38 1.16 -17.53
C VAL A 223 -55.87 -0.07 -18.29
N ILE A 224 -56.39 -1.27 -18.02
CA ILE A 224 -55.97 -2.49 -18.74
C ILE A 224 -56.25 -2.37 -20.23
N ILE A 225 -57.48 -1.95 -20.58
CA ILE A 225 -57.91 -1.88 -21.98
C ILE A 225 -57.11 -0.78 -22.71
N SER A 226 -56.95 0.39 -22.10
CA SER A 226 -56.22 1.51 -22.71
C SER A 226 -54.73 1.20 -22.91
N GLU A 227 -54.06 0.56 -21.95
CA GLU A 227 -52.65 0.19 -22.08
C GLU A 227 -52.42 -0.98 -23.03
N PHE A 228 -53.38 -1.90 -23.14
CA PHE A 228 -53.31 -2.98 -24.13
C PHE A 228 -53.46 -2.44 -25.55
N ASP A 229 -54.36 -1.47 -25.77
CA ASP A 229 -54.54 -0.87 -27.10
C ASP A 229 -53.35 -0.03 -27.55
N ALA A 230 -52.59 0.51 -26.59
CA ALA A 230 -51.43 1.34 -26.86
C ALA A 230 -50.20 0.55 -27.33
N SER A 231 -49.44 1.13 -28.26
CA SER A 231 -48.25 0.52 -28.85
C SER A 231 -47.12 0.32 -27.83
N ALA A 232 -46.21 -0.62 -28.13
CA ALA A 232 -44.98 -0.77 -27.36
C ALA A 232 -44.19 0.54 -27.25
N LEU A 233 -43.53 0.73 -26.11
CA LEU A 233 -42.66 1.87 -25.88
C LEU A 233 -41.32 1.65 -26.58
N THR A 234 -40.72 2.73 -27.08
CA THR A 234 -39.38 2.69 -27.70
C THR A 234 -38.30 2.38 -26.66
N ASP A 235 -37.38 1.47 -26.99
CA ASP A 235 -36.24 1.14 -26.13
C ASP A 235 -35.36 2.37 -25.85
N LYS A 236 -34.92 2.49 -24.59
CA LYS A 236 -33.90 3.46 -24.19
C LYS A 236 -32.54 3.00 -24.67
N ILE A 237 -31.95 3.75 -25.59
CA ILE A 237 -30.60 3.48 -26.12
C ILE A 237 -29.58 4.36 -25.42
N ARG A 238 -28.51 3.75 -24.92
CA ARG A 238 -27.35 4.42 -24.35
C ARG A 238 -26.19 4.38 -25.34
N LYS A 239 -26.03 5.46 -26.10
CA LYS A 239 -24.89 5.67 -26.99
C LYS A 239 -23.68 6.15 -26.19
N ARG A 240 -22.48 5.91 -26.70
CA ARG A 240 -21.21 6.30 -26.07
C ARG A 240 -20.37 7.10 -27.04
N THR A 241 -19.55 7.98 -26.50
CA THR A 241 -18.74 8.93 -27.28
C THR A 241 -17.36 8.39 -27.63
N SER A 242 -16.79 7.51 -26.81
CA SER A 242 -15.48 6.90 -27.05
C SER A 242 -15.58 5.42 -27.42
N GLY A 243 -14.63 4.94 -28.23
CA GLY A 243 -14.64 3.58 -28.79
C GLY A 243 -14.38 2.45 -27.77
N ASP A 244 -13.84 2.77 -26.61
CA ASP A 244 -13.59 1.83 -25.50
C ASP A 244 -14.85 1.51 -24.66
N LEU A 245 -15.88 2.36 -24.79
CA LEU A 245 -17.15 2.24 -24.09
C LEU A 245 -18.15 1.46 -24.93
N GLN A 246 -18.87 0.52 -24.31
CA GLN A 246 -19.93 -0.22 -24.99
C GLN A 246 -21.27 0.54 -24.94
N GLY A 247 -21.97 0.56 -26.07
CA GLY A 247 -23.37 0.99 -26.16
C GLY A 247 -24.32 -0.09 -25.65
N LEU A 248 -25.44 0.31 -25.05
CA LEU A 248 -26.43 -0.61 -24.48
C LEU A 248 -27.87 -0.16 -24.79
N ARG A 249 -28.83 -1.07 -24.61
CA ARG A 249 -30.27 -0.79 -24.73
C ARG A 249 -31.04 -1.34 -23.54
N LEU A 250 -32.14 -0.68 -23.18
CA LEU A 250 -33.06 -1.10 -22.12
C LEU A 250 -34.52 -0.90 -22.56
N PRO A 251 -35.39 -1.93 -22.43
CA PRO A 251 -36.82 -1.74 -22.60
C PRO A 251 -37.37 -0.68 -21.65
N GLN A 252 -38.09 0.31 -22.18
CA GLN A 252 -38.52 1.45 -21.36
C GLN A 252 -39.45 1.04 -20.21
N ILE A 253 -40.25 -0.01 -20.41
CA ILE A 253 -41.11 -0.61 -19.36
C ILE A 253 -40.32 -1.00 -18.11
N TYR A 254 -39.09 -1.53 -18.27
CA TYR A 254 -38.23 -1.91 -17.14
C TYR A 254 -37.86 -0.70 -16.29
N SER A 255 -37.66 0.47 -16.91
CA SER A 255 -37.36 1.71 -16.20
C SER A 255 -38.59 2.36 -15.56
N LYS A 256 -39.78 2.15 -16.13
CA LYS A 256 -41.05 2.66 -15.59
C LYS A 256 -41.58 1.81 -14.43
N ALA A 257 -41.17 0.54 -14.34
CA ALA A 257 -41.48 -0.34 -13.22
C ALA A 257 -40.92 0.19 -11.89
N ALA A 258 -39.75 0.82 -11.97
CA ALA A 258 -39.06 1.41 -10.84
C ALA A 258 -39.79 2.66 -10.29
N VAL A 259 -39.64 2.91 -9.00
CA VAL A 259 -40.01 4.20 -8.40
C VAL A 259 -39.14 5.27 -9.06
N SER A 260 -39.79 6.27 -9.67
CA SER A 260 -39.08 7.36 -10.33
C SER A 260 -38.22 8.11 -9.33
N LYS A 261 -36.91 8.17 -9.56
CA LYS A 261 -36.05 9.06 -8.79
C LYS A 261 -36.29 10.50 -9.21
N GLN A 262 -36.46 11.36 -8.21
CA GLN A 262 -36.70 12.78 -8.45
C GLN A 262 -35.45 13.46 -9.01
N ARG A 263 -35.67 14.39 -9.94
CA ARG A 263 -34.62 15.22 -10.54
C ARG A 263 -34.80 16.65 -10.05
N PHE A 264 -33.72 17.21 -9.53
CA PHE A 264 -33.69 18.59 -9.05
C PHE A 264 -33.14 19.48 -10.15
N VAL A 265 -33.92 20.48 -10.55
CA VAL A 265 -33.57 21.44 -11.59
C VAL A 265 -33.60 22.83 -10.97
N MET A 266 -32.56 23.63 -11.21
CA MET A 266 -32.49 25.00 -10.73
C MET A 266 -33.01 25.96 -11.80
N LYS A 267 -34.05 26.74 -11.47
CA LYS A 267 -34.53 27.86 -12.29
C LYS A 267 -34.69 29.12 -11.44
N THR A 268 -34.55 30.28 -12.07
CA THR A 268 -34.61 31.58 -11.37
C THR A 268 -36.00 31.88 -10.79
N SER A 269 -37.07 31.38 -11.42
CA SER A 269 -38.47 31.58 -11.02
C SER A 269 -38.97 30.68 -9.90
N LEU A 270 -38.15 29.75 -9.39
CA LEU A 270 -38.57 28.80 -8.35
C LEU A 270 -38.78 29.49 -7.00
N SER A 271 -39.65 28.89 -6.18
CA SER A 271 -39.83 29.29 -4.79
C SER A 271 -38.53 29.13 -3.99
N THR A 272 -38.42 29.85 -2.87
CA THR A 272 -37.25 29.74 -1.98
C THR A 272 -37.05 28.31 -1.47
N ASP A 273 -38.14 27.60 -1.20
CA ASP A 273 -38.10 26.24 -0.67
C ASP A 273 -37.63 25.23 -1.73
N GLU A 274 -38.10 25.36 -2.97
CA GLU A 274 -37.62 24.55 -4.09
C GLU A 274 -36.13 24.80 -4.32
N LYS A 275 -35.70 26.08 -4.38
CA LYS A 275 -34.28 26.44 -4.50
C LYS A 275 -33.43 25.81 -3.38
N ASN A 276 -33.92 25.85 -2.14
CA ASN A 276 -33.25 25.24 -1.00
C ASN A 276 -33.20 23.70 -1.12
N SER A 277 -34.24 23.06 -1.64
CA SER A 277 -34.25 21.60 -1.87
C SER A 277 -33.23 21.17 -2.94
N VAL A 278 -33.08 21.95 -4.01
CA VAL A 278 -32.09 21.75 -5.07
C VAL A 278 -30.67 21.87 -4.52
N ILE A 279 -30.40 22.89 -3.70
CA ILE A 279 -29.08 23.07 -3.06
C ILE A 279 -28.77 21.90 -2.11
N LYS A 280 -29.74 21.49 -1.28
CA LYS A 280 -29.57 20.30 -0.42
C LYS A 280 -29.32 19.03 -1.23
N ALA A 281 -29.97 18.87 -2.39
CA ALA A 281 -29.68 17.77 -3.31
C ALA A 281 -28.23 17.80 -3.83
N CYS A 282 -27.68 18.99 -4.13
CA CYS A 282 -26.29 19.13 -4.53
C CYS A 282 -25.32 18.67 -3.43
N TYR A 283 -25.56 19.07 -2.18
CA TYR A 283 -24.72 18.63 -1.06
C TYR A 283 -24.75 17.12 -0.87
N ARG A 284 -25.94 16.51 -0.95
CA ARG A 284 -26.11 15.06 -0.85
C ARG A 284 -25.41 14.31 -1.98
N GLN A 285 -25.46 14.83 -3.20
CA GLN A 285 -24.76 14.23 -4.33
C GLN A 285 -23.23 14.33 -4.20
N VAL A 286 -22.69 15.54 -3.99
CA VAL A 286 -21.24 15.80 -4.01
C VAL A 286 -20.56 15.31 -2.73
N PHE A 287 -21.16 15.50 -1.56
CA PHE A 287 -20.56 15.09 -0.27
C PHE A 287 -21.09 13.75 0.25
N GLN A 288 -21.99 13.08 -0.48
CA GLN A 288 -22.70 11.84 -0.10
C GLN A 288 -23.70 12.01 1.05
N ARG A 289 -23.79 13.21 1.64
CA ARG A 289 -24.61 13.55 2.80
C ARG A 289 -24.84 15.05 2.84
N ASP A 290 -25.86 15.48 3.57
CA ASP A 290 -26.11 16.90 3.82
C ASP A 290 -25.17 17.44 4.92
N ILE A 291 -24.09 18.12 4.49
CA ILE A 291 -23.09 18.71 5.39
C ILE A 291 -23.60 19.98 6.09
N SER A 292 -24.56 20.68 5.50
CA SER A 292 -25.13 21.90 6.04
C SER A 292 -25.95 21.57 7.29
N LYS A 293 -26.83 20.58 7.18
CA LYS A 293 -27.65 20.11 8.31
C LYS A 293 -26.82 19.44 9.41
N ALA A 294 -25.81 18.65 9.04
CA ALA A 294 -25.06 17.85 10.02
C ALA A 294 -23.99 18.65 10.78
N TYR A 295 -23.32 19.60 10.12
CA TYR A 295 -22.16 20.31 10.68
C TYR A 295 -22.24 21.83 10.58
N GLY A 296 -23.31 22.39 10.00
CA GLY A 296 -23.47 23.84 9.82
C GLY A 296 -22.58 24.45 8.73
N VAL A 297 -22.02 23.63 7.84
CA VAL A 297 -21.10 24.08 6.78
C VAL A 297 -21.89 24.52 5.55
N ASN A 298 -21.84 25.82 5.23
CA ASN A 298 -22.60 26.42 4.12
C ASN A 298 -21.66 27.21 3.19
N PHE A 299 -22.01 27.25 1.91
CA PHE A 299 -21.32 28.06 0.89
C PHE A 299 -22.16 29.30 0.54
N LYS A 300 -22.32 30.23 1.48
CA LYS A 300 -23.29 31.34 1.37
C LYS A 300 -23.18 32.15 0.07
N ASP A 301 -21.96 32.45 -0.36
CA ASP A 301 -21.71 33.24 -1.57
C ASP A 301 -22.15 32.48 -2.83
N LEU A 302 -21.74 31.22 -2.95
CA LEU A 302 -22.09 30.35 -4.07
C LEU A 302 -23.61 30.07 -4.11
N GLU A 303 -24.23 29.82 -2.94
CA GLU A 303 -25.67 29.60 -2.84
C GLU A 303 -26.45 30.83 -3.31
N SER A 304 -26.01 32.04 -2.94
CA SER A 304 -26.67 33.29 -3.32
C SER A 304 -26.57 33.52 -4.84
N GLN A 305 -25.38 33.28 -5.41
CA GLN A 305 -25.15 33.38 -6.85
C GLN A 305 -26.01 32.40 -7.66
N VAL A 306 -26.13 31.16 -7.20
CA VAL A 306 -26.98 30.15 -7.85
C VAL A 306 -28.47 30.48 -7.70
N LYS A 307 -28.90 30.96 -6.53
CA LYS A 307 -30.28 31.41 -6.30
C LYS A 307 -30.70 32.55 -7.22
N ASN A 308 -29.77 33.45 -7.53
CA ASN A 308 -29.96 34.57 -8.43
C ASN A 308 -29.82 34.17 -9.92
N GLY A 309 -29.25 33.00 -10.22
CA GLY A 309 -29.00 32.53 -11.58
C GLY A 309 -27.75 33.12 -12.24
N THR A 310 -26.86 33.75 -11.48
CA THR A 310 -25.56 34.21 -12.01
C THR A 310 -24.62 33.03 -12.26
N LEU A 311 -24.77 31.96 -11.46
CA LEU A 311 -24.09 30.68 -11.67
C LEU A 311 -25.10 29.61 -12.04
N SER A 312 -24.74 28.78 -13.03
CA SER A 312 -25.49 27.56 -13.34
C SER A 312 -25.22 26.47 -12.30
N ILE A 313 -26.03 25.40 -12.27
CA ILE A 313 -25.79 24.31 -11.33
C ILE A 313 -24.49 23.56 -11.65
N LYS A 314 -24.14 23.48 -12.93
CA LYS A 314 -22.88 22.91 -13.39
C LYS A 314 -21.68 23.66 -12.82
N GLU A 315 -21.73 24.99 -12.82
CA GLU A 315 -20.66 25.82 -12.25
C GLU A 315 -20.65 25.75 -10.72
N PHE A 316 -21.82 25.74 -10.09
CA PHE A 316 -21.93 25.51 -8.64
C PHE A 316 -21.22 24.23 -8.20
N ILE A 317 -21.47 23.13 -8.92
CA ILE A 317 -20.85 21.83 -8.66
C ILE A 317 -19.35 21.87 -8.91
N ARG A 318 -18.91 22.60 -9.95
CA ARG A 318 -17.48 22.83 -10.23
C ARG A 318 -16.81 23.52 -9.05
N TYR A 319 -17.37 24.61 -8.54
CA TYR A 319 -16.80 25.35 -7.40
C TYR A 319 -16.84 24.53 -6.11
N ILE A 320 -17.91 23.78 -5.84
CA ILE A 320 -17.98 22.87 -4.69
C ILE A 320 -16.90 21.80 -4.79
N GLY A 321 -16.69 21.21 -5.97
CA GLY A 321 -15.64 20.21 -6.18
C GLY A 321 -14.23 20.75 -5.91
N LYS A 322 -13.97 22.01 -6.27
CA LYS A 322 -12.67 22.68 -6.04
C LYS A 322 -12.53 23.24 -4.63
N SER A 323 -13.56 23.14 -3.79
CA SER A 323 -13.52 23.67 -2.43
C SER A 323 -12.51 22.95 -1.54
N SER A 324 -12.00 23.67 -0.54
CA SER A 324 -11.14 23.09 0.51
C SER A 324 -11.82 21.95 1.27
N ILE A 325 -13.13 22.03 1.47
CA ILE A 325 -13.94 21.02 2.15
C ILE A 325 -13.95 19.72 1.34
N TYR A 326 -14.15 19.79 0.02
CA TYR A 326 -14.10 18.61 -0.84
C TYR A 326 -12.71 17.99 -0.86
N ASN A 327 -11.66 18.81 -0.95
CA ASN A 327 -10.28 18.38 -0.90
C ASN A 327 -9.97 17.63 0.42
N GLN A 328 -10.33 18.19 1.57
CA GLN A 328 -10.12 17.58 2.87
C GLN A 328 -10.85 16.24 3.02
N GLN A 329 -12.07 16.11 2.50
CA GLN A 329 -12.88 14.90 2.67
C GLN A 329 -12.56 13.80 1.66
N PHE A 330 -12.33 14.14 0.38
CA PHE A 330 -12.29 13.18 -0.73
C PHE A 330 -10.98 13.13 -1.51
N PHE A 331 -10.03 14.04 -1.24
CA PHE A 331 -8.70 14.03 -1.86
C PHE A 331 -7.62 13.59 -0.86
N GLN A 332 -7.40 14.35 0.22
CA GLN A 332 -6.31 14.11 1.19
C GLN A 332 -6.26 12.70 1.81
N PRO A 333 -7.38 12.07 2.22
CA PRO A 333 -7.33 10.76 2.88
C PRO A 333 -7.27 9.58 1.90
N PHE A 334 -7.08 9.83 0.60
CA PHE A 334 -7.14 8.82 -0.46
C PHE A 334 -5.94 8.87 -1.40
N VAL A 335 -5.64 7.73 -2.01
CA VAL A 335 -4.67 7.63 -3.11
C VAL A 335 -5.30 8.20 -4.38
N ASN A 336 -4.50 8.81 -5.27
CA ASN A 336 -4.95 9.34 -6.57
C ASN A 336 -5.87 8.39 -7.34
N SER A 337 -5.55 7.09 -7.37
CA SER A 337 -6.40 6.07 -8.02
C SER A 337 -7.82 6.03 -7.43
N ARG A 338 -7.95 6.15 -6.11
CA ARG A 338 -9.24 6.13 -5.43
C ARG A 338 -9.98 7.47 -5.58
N VAL A 339 -9.25 8.59 -5.62
CA VAL A 339 -9.81 9.92 -5.91
C VAL A 339 -10.56 9.91 -7.25
N VAL A 340 -9.96 9.35 -8.30
CA VAL A 340 -10.62 9.24 -9.62
C VAL A 340 -11.95 8.49 -9.50
N GLU A 341 -11.97 7.33 -8.83
CA GLU A 341 -13.19 6.54 -8.65
C GLU A 341 -14.30 7.28 -7.91
N LEU A 342 -13.94 8.03 -6.87
CA LEU A 342 -14.88 8.83 -6.10
C LEU A 342 -15.38 10.02 -6.94
N ALA A 343 -14.52 10.72 -7.68
CA ALA A 343 -14.92 11.82 -8.54
C ALA A 343 -15.98 11.38 -9.57
N PHE A 344 -15.84 10.21 -10.17
CA PHE A 344 -16.84 9.62 -11.06
C PHE A 344 -18.19 9.39 -10.39
N ARG A 345 -18.20 8.92 -9.13
CA ARG A 345 -19.41 8.78 -8.33
C ARG A 345 -20.09 10.13 -8.12
N HIS A 346 -19.33 11.14 -7.71
CA HIS A 346 -19.85 12.44 -7.29
C HIS A 346 -20.36 13.28 -8.48
N PHE A 347 -19.57 13.41 -9.53
CA PHE A 347 -19.85 14.33 -10.63
C PHE A 347 -20.58 13.67 -11.81
N LEU A 348 -20.40 12.35 -12.03
CA LEU A 348 -21.07 11.62 -13.11
C LEU A 348 -22.12 10.63 -12.62
N GLY A 349 -22.22 10.38 -11.31
CA GLY A 349 -23.22 9.46 -10.75
C GLY A 349 -23.03 8.00 -11.17
N ARG A 350 -21.86 7.59 -11.67
CA ARG A 350 -21.58 6.21 -12.12
C ARG A 350 -20.18 5.75 -11.75
N GLY A 351 -19.92 4.46 -11.91
CA GLY A 351 -18.57 3.90 -11.88
C GLY A 351 -17.79 4.15 -13.17
N ILE A 352 -16.47 3.98 -13.10
CA ILE A 352 -15.63 3.89 -14.30
C ILE A 352 -16.03 2.64 -15.07
N SER A 353 -16.01 2.73 -16.38
CA SER A 353 -16.45 1.67 -17.27
C SER A 353 -15.27 0.85 -17.79
N SER A 354 -14.18 1.49 -18.24
CA SER A 354 -13.05 0.85 -18.91
C SER A 354 -11.71 1.17 -18.24
N LEU A 355 -10.68 0.38 -18.58
CA LEU A 355 -9.30 0.64 -18.14
C LEU A 355 -8.71 1.89 -18.80
N GLU A 356 -9.05 2.15 -20.06
CA GLU A 356 -8.55 3.30 -20.82
C GLU A 356 -9.13 4.61 -20.29
N GLU A 357 -10.42 4.62 -19.94
CA GLU A 357 -11.09 5.72 -19.24
C GLU A 357 -10.36 6.04 -17.93
N PHE A 358 -10.04 5.02 -17.11
CA PHE A 358 -9.27 5.23 -15.89
C PHE A 358 -7.90 5.87 -16.16
N LYS A 359 -7.14 5.34 -17.12
CA LYS A 359 -5.80 5.86 -17.46
C LYS A 359 -5.84 7.33 -17.89
N LYS A 360 -6.84 7.72 -18.69
CA LYS A 360 -7.03 9.10 -19.15
C LYS A 360 -7.18 10.07 -17.97
N TYR A 361 -8.14 9.80 -17.09
CA TYR A 361 -8.41 10.70 -15.95
C TYR A 361 -7.34 10.62 -14.86
N PHE A 362 -6.69 9.46 -14.69
CA PHE A 362 -5.54 9.33 -13.80
C PHE A 362 -4.34 10.17 -14.26
N ALA A 363 -4.08 10.23 -15.57
CA ALA A 363 -3.03 11.08 -16.14
C ALA A 363 -3.33 12.57 -15.94
N VAL A 364 -4.59 12.99 -16.11
CA VAL A 364 -5.03 14.37 -15.83
C VAL A 364 -4.82 14.70 -14.34
N LEU A 365 -5.28 13.85 -13.43
CA LEU A 365 -5.12 14.05 -11.99
C LEU A 365 -3.65 14.13 -11.58
N SER A 366 -2.79 13.27 -12.14
CA SER A 366 -1.37 13.22 -11.80
C SER A 366 -0.59 14.42 -12.31
N SER A 367 -1.03 15.06 -13.39
CA SER A 367 -0.35 16.22 -14.00
C SER A 367 -0.91 17.57 -13.53
N ARG A 368 -2.23 17.69 -13.38
CA ARG A 368 -2.94 18.96 -13.10
C ARG A 368 -3.61 19.02 -11.72
N GLY A 369 -3.50 17.97 -10.92
CA GLY A 369 -4.13 17.89 -9.61
C GLY A 369 -5.66 17.78 -9.66
N LEU A 370 -6.28 18.05 -8.51
CA LEU A 370 -7.73 17.88 -8.31
C LEU A 370 -8.57 18.79 -9.21
N ASP A 371 -8.19 20.06 -9.33
CA ASP A 371 -8.94 21.06 -10.10
C ASP A 371 -9.00 20.68 -11.58
N GLY A 372 -7.86 20.24 -12.14
CA GLY A 372 -7.79 19.77 -13.52
C GLY A 372 -8.63 18.52 -13.77
N LEU A 373 -8.72 17.60 -12.78
CA LEU A 373 -9.60 16.45 -12.88
C LEU A 373 -11.08 16.87 -12.93
N ILE A 374 -11.50 17.75 -12.02
CA ILE A 374 -12.89 18.20 -11.92
C ILE A 374 -13.32 18.93 -13.20
N ASP A 375 -12.47 19.84 -13.70
CA ASP A 375 -12.73 20.54 -14.96
C ASP A 375 -12.85 19.57 -16.13
N SER A 376 -11.99 18.55 -16.18
CA SER A 376 -12.06 17.55 -17.26
C SER A 376 -13.34 16.71 -17.23
N ILE A 377 -13.90 16.44 -16.04
CA ILE A 377 -15.13 15.65 -15.90
C ILE A 377 -16.36 16.50 -16.24
N ILE A 378 -16.43 17.73 -15.72
CA ILE A 378 -17.60 18.62 -15.89
C ILE A 378 -17.68 19.16 -17.33
N ASN A 379 -16.54 19.34 -18.00
CA ASN A 379 -16.50 19.80 -19.40
C ASN A 379 -16.67 18.65 -20.40
N ASN A 380 -16.83 17.41 -19.94
CA ASN A 380 -17.06 16.27 -20.83
C ASN A 380 -18.46 16.35 -21.47
N THR A 381 -18.59 15.90 -22.72
CA THR A 381 -19.88 15.91 -23.43
C THR A 381 -20.91 15.02 -22.74
N GLU A 382 -20.48 13.92 -22.12
CA GLU A 382 -21.36 13.07 -21.31
C GLU A 382 -22.03 13.85 -20.17
N TYR A 383 -21.32 14.77 -19.51
CA TYR A 383 -21.91 15.55 -18.43
C TYR A 383 -23.04 16.43 -18.98
N ALA A 384 -22.80 17.09 -20.11
CA ALA A 384 -23.79 17.93 -20.77
C ALA A 384 -25.02 17.13 -21.25
N ASP A 385 -24.82 15.94 -21.82
CA ASP A 385 -25.92 15.10 -22.32
C ASP A 385 -26.87 14.63 -21.21
N TYR A 386 -26.33 14.32 -20.03
CA TYR A 386 -27.12 13.75 -18.92
C TYR A 386 -27.71 14.82 -17.98
N PHE A 387 -26.97 15.89 -17.70
CA PHE A 387 -27.34 16.86 -16.68
C PHE A 387 -27.59 18.26 -17.25
N GLY A 388 -27.02 18.58 -18.41
CA GLY A 388 -27.00 19.93 -18.94
C GLY A 388 -26.33 20.89 -17.95
N GLU A 389 -26.91 22.09 -17.80
CA GLU A 389 -26.40 23.14 -16.91
C GLU A 389 -27.33 23.47 -15.74
N GLU A 390 -28.55 22.90 -15.73
CA GLU A 390 -29.59 23.21 -14.75
C GLU A 390 -29.91 22.04 -13.82
N THR A 391 -29.60 20.79 -14.21
CA THR A 391 -29.96 19.59 -13.44
C THR A 391 -28.84 19.17 -12.49
N VAL A 392 -29.19 18.90 -11.23
CA VAL A 392 -28.26 18.33 -10.26
C VAL A 392 -27.88 16.90 -10.70
N PRO A 393 -26.58 16.53 -10.69
CA PRO A 393 -26.17 15.16 -10.95
C PRO A 393 -26.85 14.18 -10.00
N TYR A 394 -27.19 13.01 -10.54
CA TYR A 394 -27.89 11.97 -9.80
C TYR A 394 -27.21 10.62 -10.03
N LEU A 395 -27.42 9.69 -9.08
CA LEU A 395 -26.82 8.36 -9.13
C LEU A 395 -27.52 7.47 -10.17
N ARG A 396 -26.78 7.06 -11.20
CA ARG A 396 -27.23 6.22 -12.32
C ARG A 396 -27.22 4.74 -11.95
N SER A 397 -28.21 4.31 -11.18
CA SER A 397 -28.34 2.94 -10.66
C SER A 397 -29.08 2.00 -11.61
N LEU A 398 -29.27 0.74 -11.19
CA LEU A 398 -30.18 -0.19 -11.85
C LEU A 398 -31.58 0.42 -11.98
N GLY A 399 -32.24 0.19 -13.11
CA GLY A 399 -33.60 0.67 -13.41
C GLY A 399 -33.62 1.96 -14.23
N GLU A 400 -32.73 2.92 -13.95
CA GLU A 400 -32.73 4.20 -14.68
C GLU A 400 -32.18 4.08 -16.09
N GLU A 401 -31.07 3.34 -16.21
CA GLU A 401 -30.28 3.20 -17.42
C GLU A 401 -29.86 1.74 -17.64
N PRO A 402 -29.57 1.36 -18.89
CA PRO A 402 -28.93 0.08 -19.15
C PRO A 402 -27.53 0.03 -18.50
N GLN A 403 -27.32 -1.00 -17.68
CA GLN A 403 -26.09 -1.24 -16.95
C GLN A 403 -25.18 -2.24 -17.68
N GLU A 404 -23.86 -2.00 -17.63
CA GLU A 404 -22.89 -2.94 -18.18
C GLU A 404 -22.57 -4.04 -17.17
N ALA A 405 -22.41 -5.29 -17.64
CA ALA A 405 -22.02 -6.39 -16.77
C ALA A 405 -20.56 -6.27 -16.27
N ARG A 406 -19.73 -5.52 -17.00
CA ARG A 406 -18.27 -5.39 -16.78
C ARG A 406 -17.91 -4.77 -15.43
N ASN A 407 -18.70 -3.82 -14.93
CA ASN A 407 -18.45 -3.15 -13.64
C ASN A 407 -19.59 -3.36 -12.63
N TRP A 408 -20.47 -4.34 -12.86
CA TRP A 408 -21.71 -4.58 -12.11
C TRP A 408 -21.54 -4.46 -10.59
N GLY A 409 -20.74 -5.36 -9.98
CA GLY A 409 -20.63 -5.41 -8.52
C GLY A 409 -19.92 -4.18 -7.93
N VAL A 410 -18.90 -3.66 -8.63
CA VAL A 410 -18.16 -2.48 -8.16
C VAL A 410 -19.02 -1.22 -8.22
N GLN A 411 -19.83 -1.06 -9.27
CA GLN A 411 -20.73 0.09 -9.37
C GLN A 411 -21.78 0.06 -8.27
N ILE A 412 -22.41 -1.09 -8.00
CA ILE A 412 -23.38 -1.22 -6.91
C ILE A 412 -22.71 -0.93 -5.56
N ASP A 413 -21.51 -1.46 -5.32
CA ASP A 413 -20.74 -1.16 -4.12
C ASP A 413 -20.41 0.35 -4.02
N LEU A 414 -20.09 1.02 -5.14
CA LEU A 414 -19.75 2.45 -5.23
C LEU A 414 -20.92 3.40 -4.92
N LEU A 415 -22.15 2.95 -5.08
CA LEU A 415 -23.33 3.81 -4.83
C LEU A 415 -23.78 3.78 -3.35
N ASN A 416 -23.03 3.10 -2.47
CA ASN A 416 -23.32 3.04 -1.04
C ASN A 416 -22.63 4.14 -0.23
N TYR A 417 -23.15 4.41 0.98
CA TYR A 417 -22.51 5.29 1.97
C TYR A 417 -21.19 4.72 2.51
N SER A 418 -20.98 3.41 2.39
CA SER A 418 -19.77 2.73 2.89
C SER A 418 -18.52 3.00 2.03
N THR A 419 -18.69 3.70 0.90
CA THR A 419 -17.68 3.84 -0.14
C THR A 419 -16.46 4.66 0.24
N PRO A 420 -16.56 5.75 1.03
CA PRO A 420 -15.38 6.50 1.48
C PRO A 420 -14.51 5.69 2.47
N PHE A 421 -15.06 4.65 3.10
CA PHE A 421 -14.30 3.80 4.02
C PHE A 421 -13.41 2.79 3.29
N ARG A 422 -13.68 2.55 2.00
CA ARG A 422 -12.78 1.75 1.19
C ARG A 422 -11.61 2.58 0.67
N LYS A 423 -10.41 2.26 1.18
CA LYS A 423 -9.16 2.97 0.85
C LYS A 423 -8.42 2.40 -0.37
N ILE A 424 -8.67 1.13 -0.70
CA ILE A 424 -8.05 0.46 -1.85
C ILE A 424 -8.90 0.73 -3.10
N PRO A 425 -8.29 1.12 -4.23
CA PRO A 425 -9.04 1.33 -5.47
C PRO A 425 -9.67 0.01 -5.96
N GLN A 426 -10.84 0.10 -6.60
CA GLN A 426 -11.65 -1.04 -7.02
C GLN A 426 -11.57 -1.31 -8.52
N PHE A 427 -11.73 -0.26 -9.32
CA PHE A 427 -11.92 -0.37 -10.77
C PHE A 427 -10.62 -0.72 -11.47
N ILE A 428 -9.53 -0.02 -11.14
CA ILE A 428 -8.21 -0.30 -11.73
C ILE A 428 -7.76 -1.74 -11.45
N THR A 429 -7.90 -2.20 -10.20
CA THR A 429 -7.53 -3.57 -9.82
C THR A 429 -8.37 -4.61 -10.55
N LEU A 430 -9.67 -4.36 -10.69
CA LEU A 430 -10.58 -5.29 -11.35
C LEU A 430 -10.34 -5.33 -12.87
N PHE A 431 -10.19 -4.18 -13.52
CA PHE A 431 -9.95 -4.12 -14.96
C PHE A 431 -8.56 -4.65 -15.34
N SER A 432 -7.55 -4.46 -14.49
CA SER A 432 -6.26 -5.12 -14.67
C SER A 432 -6.39 -6.63 -14.49
N ASP A 433 -7.11 -7.09 -13.47
CA ASP A 433 -7.29 -8.52 -13.18
C ASP A 433 -8.08 -9.25 -14.27
N TYR A 434 -9.00 -8.59 -14.98
CA TYR A 434 -9.66 -9.18 -16.16
C TYR A 434 -8.66 -9.52 -17.28
N LYS A 435 -7.59 -8.73 -17.44
CA LYS A 435 -6.54 -8.98 -18.43
C LYS A 435 -5.48 -9.96 -17.89
N ALA A 436 -5.22 -9.94 -16.59
CA ALA A 436 -4.22 -10.78 -15.93
C ALA A 436 -4.65 -12.25 -15.79
N ASN A 437 -3.75 -13.09 -15.25
CA ASN A 437 -4.06 -14.47 -14.87
C ASN A 437 -4.63 -14.55 -13.45
N LEU A 438 -5.00 -15.77 -13.00
CA LEU A 438 -5.48 -15.96 -11.63
C LEU A 438 -4.44 -15.43 -10.62
N PRO A 439 -4.88 -14.67 -9.60
CA PRO A 439 -3.98 -14.09 -8.62
C PRO A 439 -3.45 -15.15 -7.64
N ASP A 440 -2.27 -14.90 -7.07
CA ASP A 440 -1.78 -15.67 -5.92
C ASP A 440 -2.53 -15.25 -4.65
N GLN A 441 -3.57 -16.01 -4.30
CA GLN A 441 -4.32 -15.89 -3.06
C GLN A 441 -5.00 -17.22 -2.72
N HIS A 442 -5.50 -17.36 -1.50
CA HIS A 442 -6.35 -18.49 -1.12
C HIS A 442 -7.56 -18.65 -2.05
N ALA A 443 -8.01 -19.90 -2.26
CA ALA A 443 -9.15 -20.24 -3.12
C ALA A 443 -10.47 -19.52 -2.73
N TYR A 444 -10.59 -19.13 -1.46
CA TYR A 444 -11.76 -18.48 -0.88
C TYR A 444 -11.60 -16.96 -0.65
N GLY A 445 -10.50 -16.37 -1.13
CA GLY A 445 -10.23 -14.93 -1.04
C GLY A 445 -9.13 -14.56 -0.04
N LEU A 446 -8.68 -13.30 -0.09
CA LEU A 446 -7.47 -12.79 0.58
C LEU A 446 -7.42 -13.01 2.10
N SER A 447 -8.56 -12.98 2.79
CA SER A 447 -8.60 -13.05 4.26
C SER A 447 -8.42 -14.44 4.85
N ASN A 448 -8.32 -15.46 4.01
CA ASN A 448 -8.22 -16.85 4.46
C ASN A 448 -6.79 -17.34 4.60
N ASP A 449 -5.82 -16.63 4.03
CA ASP A 449 -4.40 -16.90 4.31
C ASP A 449 -3.99 -16.21 5.62
N PRO A 450 -3.32 -16.92 6.55
CA PRO A 450 -2.75 -16.29 7.75
C PRO A 450 -1.49 -15.48 7.40
N LEU A 451 -1.14 -14.53 8.26
CA LEU A 451 0.17 -13.89 8.20
C LEU A 451 1.25 -14.89 8.66
N SER A 452 2.35 -15.03 7.89
CA SER A 452 3.42 -15.98 8.21
C SER A 452 4.39 -15.44 9.28
N ILE A 453 3.92 -15.42 10.52
CA ILE A 453 4.64 -15.00 11.73
C ILE A 453 4.94 -16.20 12.64
N GLN A 454 5.79 -16.02 13.66
CA GLN A 454 6.21 -17.10 14.55
C GLN A 454 5.03 -17.69 15.36
N PHE A 455 4.18 -16.84 15.94
CA PHE A 455 3.01 -17.23 16.72
C PHE A 455 1.78 -16.41 16.34
N GLY A 456 0.60 -16.94 16.64
CA GLY A 456 -0.68 -16.26 16.45
C GLY A 456 -1.34 -16.58 15.10
N ALA A 457 -2.62 -16.93 15.15
CA ALA A 457 -3.46 -17.14 13.98
C ALA A 457 -4.08 -15.81 13.53
N ILE A 458 -3.24 -14.91 13.03
CA ILE A 458 -3.66 -13.57 12.62
C ILE A 458 -4.07 -13.58 11.15
N PHE A 459 -5.32 -13.19 10.90
CA PHE A 459 -5.89 -13.04 9.57
C PHE A 459 -6.27 -11.58 9.30
N LYS A 460 -6.13 -11.15 8.05
CA LYS A 460 -6.63 -9.84 7.62
C LYS A 460 -8.15 -9.79 7.76
N GLN A 461 -8.68 -8.77 8.43
CA GLN A 461 -10.12 -8.57 8.58
C GLN A 461 -10.69 -7.83 7.37
N ASN A 462 -11.74 -8.38 6.75
CA ASN A 462 -12.39 -7.75 5.58
C ASN A 462 -13.13 -6.45 5.92
N ARG A 463 -13.52 -6.24 7.19
CA ARG A 463 -14.24 -5.05 7.65
C ARG A 463 -13.35 -3.81 7.70
N VAL A 464 -12.06 -3.99 8.03
CA VAL A 464 -11.08 -2.90 8.09
C VAL A 464 -10.70 -2.46 6.68
N ASN A 465 -10.89 -1.18 6.36
CA ASN A 465 -10.69 -0.59 5.03
C ASN A 465 -11.49 -1.27 3.88
N LEU A 466 -12.47 -2.13 4.22
CA LEU A 466 -13.30 -2.89 3.29
C LEU A 466 -12.50 -3.68 2.24
N CYS A 467 -11.40 -4.32 2.68
CA CYS A 467 -10.47 -5.09 1.85
C CYS A 467 -11.05 -6.46 1.44
N LYS A 468 -12.05 -6.48 0.56
CA LYS A 468 -12.57 -7.71 -0.06
C LYS A 468 -12.06 -7.86 -1.50
N LYS A 469 -11.51 -9.03 -1.82
CA LYS A 469 -11.19 -9.50 -3.18
C LYS A 469 -11.58 -10.97 -3.29
N SER A 470 -12.41 -11.28 -4.29
CA SER A 470 -12.77 -12.64 -4.67
C SER A 470 -12.26 -12.92 -6.08
N SER A 471 -11.82 -14.16 -6.31
CA SER A 471 -11.50 -14.63 -7.66
C SER A 471 -12.11 -16.02 -7.86
N PRO A 472 -12.59 -16.33 -9.07
CA PRO A 472 -13.19 -17.61 -9.38
C PRO A 472 -12.12 -18.70 -9.50
N PHE A 473 -11.84 -19.41 -8.41
CA PHE A 473 -11.01 -20.61 -8.44
C PHE A 473 -11.84 -21.85 -8.75
N GLY A 474 -11.39 -22.62 -9.76
CA GLY A 474 -11.94 -23.94 -10.07
C GLY A 474 -11.67 -24.96 -8.94
N LYS A 475 -12.27 -26.15 -9.07
CA LYS A 475 -12.01 -27.26 -8.15
C LYS A 475 -10.55 -27.70 -8.22
N ASP A 476 -10.03 -27.83 -9.43
CA ASP A 476 -8.74 -28.47 -9.73
C ASP A 476 -7.68 -27.40 -9.99
N VAL A 477 -7.37 -26.62 -8.96
CA VAL A 477 -6.33 -25.57 -9.01
C VAL A 477 -5.27 -25.87 -7.96
N ARG A 478 -4.01 -25.66 -8.34
CA ARG A 478 -2.86 -25.76 -7.44
C ARG A 478 -2.15 -24.41 -7.34
N ARG A 479 -1.95 -23.96 -6.11
CA ARG A 479 -1.18 -22.77 -5.76
C ARG A 479 0.31 -23.04 -5.88
N ILE A 480 1.05 -22.06 -6.37
CA ILE A 480 2.50 -22.12 -6.44
C ILE A 480 3.06 -21.79 -5.06
N LEU A 481 3.78 -22.73 -4.47
CA LEU A 481 4.38 -22.59 -3.14
C LEU A 481 5.91 -22.58 -3.25
N PRO A 482 6.56 -21.43 -3.05
CA PRO A 482 8.01 -21.38 -2.88
C PRO A 482 8.50 -22.23 -1.69
N LYS A 483 9.49 -23.08 -1.95
CA LYS A 483 10.19 -23.87 -0.92
C LYS A 483 11.03 -22.94 -0.04
N ILE A 484 11.04 -23.18 1.27
CA ILE A 484 12.03 -22.60 2.18
C ILE A 484 13.28 -23.46 2.09
N GLY A 485 14.34 -22.90 1.50
CA GLY A 485 15.58 -23.60 1.16
C GLY A 485 15.85 -23.59 -0.34
N PRO A 486 16.68 -24.52 -0.85
CA PRO A 486 16.95 -24.65 -2.28
C PRO A 486 15.66 -24.96 -3.07
N GLY A 487 15.37 -24.19 -4.11
CA GLY A 487 14.17 -24.36 -4.94
C GLY A 487 14.11 -25.70 -5.67
N ILE A 488 15.26 -26.33 -5.89
CA ILE A 488 15.41 -27.65 -6.53
C ILE A 488 14.69 -28.73 -5.71
N TYR A 489 14.62 -28.59 -4.38
CA TYR A 489 13.95 -29.53 -3.47
C TYR A 489 12.45 -29.27 -3.38
N SER A 490 11.84 -28.70 -4.42
CA SER A 490 10.40 -28.55 -4.51
C SER A 490 9.75 -29.91 -4.73
N GLN A 491 8.83 -30.28 -3.83
CA GLN A 491 8.18 -31.59 -3.80
C GLN A 491 7.27 -31.85 -5.01
N ILE A 492 6.99 -30.83 -5.81
CA ILE A 492 6.22 -30.95 -7.04
C ILE A 492 7.07 -31.57 -8.15
N SER A 493 8.34 -31.14 -8.29
CA SER A 493 9.26 -31.68 -9.28
C SER A 493 10.04 -32.89 -8.77
N SER A 494 10.37 -32.91 -7.48
CA SER A 494 11.17 -33.97 -6.85
C SER A 494 10.48 -34.51 -5.59
N PRO A 495 9.44 -35.36 -5.72
CA PRO A 495 8.71 -35.91 -4.57
C PRO A 495 9.60 -36.79 -3.68
N ASN A 496 10.62 -37.45 -4.25
CA ASN A 496 11.55 -38.32 -3.53
C ASN A 496 12.42 -37.57 -2.49
N LEU A 497 12.52 -36.23 -2.60
CA LEU A 497 13.38 -35.40 -1.73
C LEU A 497 12.63 -34.80 -0.53
N ARG A 498 11.47 -35.37 -0.17
CA ARG A 498 10.60 -34.86 0.91
C ARG A 498 11.27 -34.85 2.30
N SER A 499 12.04 -35.88 2.63
CA SER A 499 12.78 -36.02 3.89
C SER A 499 14.14 -35.31 3.90
N LYS A 500 14.67 -34.94 2.72
CA LYS A 500 16.02 -34.38 2.61
C LYS A 500 16.12 -33.02 3.29
N SER A 501 17.14 -32.86 4.14
CA SER A 501 17.41 -31.60 4.84
C SER A 501 17.84 -30.50 3.85
N SER A 502 17.43 -29.27 4.14
CA SER A 502 17.63 -28.10 3.26
C SER A 502 18.93 -27.32 3.55
N GLY A 503 19.77 -27.84 4.45
CA GLY A 503 21.04 -27.22 4.86
C GLY A 503 20.83 -25.86 5.55
N SER A 504 21.79 -24.95 5.37
CA SER A 504 21.81 -23.62 6.00
C SER A 504 20.76 -22.64 5.46
N LEU A 505 20.20 -22.90 4.28
CA LEU A 505 19.18 -22.06 3.64
C LEU A 505 17.77 -22.30 4.21
N GLY A 506 17.57 -23.42 4.92
CA GLY A 506 16.30 -23.82 5.50
C GLY A 506 16.20 -23.54 7.01
N PRO A 507 15.04 -23.84 7.62
CA PRO A 507 14.92 -23.79 9.08
C PRO A 507 15.75 -24.89 9.75
N LYS A 508 16.12 -24.67 11.01
CA LYS A 508 16.76 -25.69 11.84
C LYS A 508 15.80 -26.85 12.08
N ILE A 509 16.27 -28.07 11.83
CA ILE A 509 15.52 -29.31 12.03
C ILE A 509 15.94 -29.90 13.38
N PHE A 510 14.96 -30.34 14.17
CA PHE A 510 15.18 -31.03 15.44
C PHE A 510 14.73 -32.47 15.29
N GLU A 511 15.63 -33.40 15.60
CA GLU A 511 15.42 -34.84 15.47
C GLU A 511 15.79 -35.52 16.80
N LEU A 512 14.95 -36.46 17.23
CA LEU A 512 15.24 -37.33 18.36
C LEU A 512 16.36 -38.31 17.97
N GLN A 513 17.54 -38.17 18.56
CA GLN A 513 18.65 -39.09 18.34
C GLN A 513 18.34 -40.45 18.96
N ALA A 514 18.53 -41.52 18.18
CA ALA A 514 18.55 -42.89 18.71
C ALA A 514 19.88 -43.13 19.46
N ILE A 515 19.85 -44.04 20.43
CA ILE A 515 21.03 -44.47 21.19
C ILE A 515 21.90 -45.29 20.24
N ASP A 516 23.17 -44.91 20.06
CA ASP A 516 24.17 -45.84 19.50
C ASP A 516 24.61 -46.77 20.65
N ASP A 517 24.41 -48.08 20.52
CA ASP A 517 24.65 -49.09 21.56
C ASP A 517 26.14 -49.28 21.95
N THR A 518 27.03 -48.36 21.62
CA THR A 518 28.48 -48.45 21.89
C THR A 518 28.95 -47.42 22.92
N GLY A 519 28.73 -47.74 24.20
CA GLY A 519 29.66 -47.48 25.31
C GLY A 519 30.01 -46.03 25.68
N ASN A 520 29.14 -45.35 26.43
CA ASN A 520 29.46 -44.53 27.62
C ASN A 520 28.17 -44.10 28.37
N LEU A 521 27.74 -44.90 29.35
CA LEU A 521 26.40 -44.83 29.94
C LEU A 521 26.07 -43.54 30.74
N GLU A 522 27.04 -42.79 31.26
CA GLU A 522 26.77 -41.62 32.11
C GLU A 522 26.75 -40.29 31.35
N SER A 523 27.67 -40.08 30.39
CA SER A 523 27.66 -38.87 29.53
C SER A 523 26.47 -38.84 28.57
N ASP A 524 26.07 -40.01 28.07
CA ASP A 524 24.99 -40.16 27.10
C ASP A 524 23.62 -39.94 27.76
N GLN A 525 23.47 -40.28 29.04
CA GLN A 525 22.22 -40.00 29.79
C GLN A 525 21.99 -38.49 30.01
N ILE A 526 23.05 -37.70 30.25
CA ILE A 526 22.93 -36.25 30.45
C ILE A 526 22.64 -35.57 29.10
N GLN A 527 23.36 -35.95 28.04
CA GLN A 527 23.13 -35.40 26.70
C GLN A 527 21.73 -35.75 26.18
N THR A 528 21.25 -36.98 26.39
CA THR A 528 19.90 -37.39 25.96
C THR A 528 18.79 -36.68 26.73
N LYS A 529 18.93 -36.47 28.05
CA LYS A 529 17.97 -35.65 28.83
C LYS A 529 17.92 -34.21 28.30
N SER A 530 19.08 -33.62 28.01
CA SER A 530 19.15 -32.27 27.45
C SER A 530 18.52 -32.17 26.04
N ASN A 531 18.67 -33.20 25.22
CA ASN A 531 18.08 -33.27 23.88
C ASN A 531 16.55 -33.40 23.94
N ILE A 532 16.02 -34.24 24.83
CA ILE A 532 14.57 -34.38 25.05
C ILE A 532 13.96 -33.02 25.47
N GLU A 533 14.58 -32.30 26.40
CA GLU A 533 14.11 -30.97 26.79
C GLU A 533 14.15 -29.95 25.64
N GLN A 534 15.19 -30.02 24.81
CA GLN A 534 15.30 -29.17 23.62
C GLN A 534 14.20 -29.48 22.60
N ILE A 535 13.88 -30.75 22.39
CA ILE A 535 12.80 -31.20 21.51
C ILE A 535 11.44 -30.75 22.05
N ILE A 536 11.19 -30.89 23.36
CA ILE A 536 9.96 -30.38 24.00
C ILE A 536 9.79 -28.88 23.72
N LYS A 537 10.85 -28.09 23.95
CA LYS A 537 10.85 -26.65 23.68
C LYS A 537 10.60 -26.37 22.19
N ALA A 538 11.23 -27.12 21.28
CA ALA A 538 11.03 -26.99 19.84
C ALA A 538 9.60 -27.33 19.41
N VAL A 539 9.00 -28.37 19.97
CA VAL A 539 7.60 -28.78 19.71
C VAL A 539 6.64 -27.70 20.19
N TYR A 540 6.85 -27.10 21.37
CA TYR A 540 6.04 -25.97 21.82
C TYR A 540 6.12 -24.77 20.87
N LEU A 541 7.34 -24.38 20.47
CA LEU A 541 7.54 -23.32 19.49
C LEU A 541 6.92 -23.66 18.14
N ARG A 542 6.86 -24.94 17.76
CA ARG A 542 6.24 -25.33 16.49
C ARG A 542 4.72 -25.27 16.55
N VAL A 543 4.12 -25.97 17.51
CA VAL A 543 2.67 -26.17 17.63
C VAL A 543 1.98 -24.88 18.07
N PHE A 544 2.47 -24.24 19.13
CA PHE A 544 1.88 -23.04 19.69
C PHE A 544 2.50 -21.75 19.16
N GLY A 545 3.74 -21.79 18.66
CA GLY A 545 4.48 -20.59 18.23
C GLY A 545 5.20 -19.87 19.38
N ARG A 546 4.84 -20.18 20.62
CA ARG A 546 5.32 -19.55 21.85
C ARG A 546 5.41 -20.60 22.96
N PHE A 547 6.11 -20.26 24.03
CA PHE A 547 5.96 -21.00 25.27
C PHE A 547 4.58 -20.72 25.89
N ILE A 548 4.03 -21.77 26.47
CA ILE A 548 2.69 -21.81 27.06
C ILE A 548 2.72 -21.17 28.46
N TYR A 549 1.62 -20.60 28.92
CA TYR A 549 1.55 -20.06 30.29
C TYR A 549 1.61 -21.20 31.32
N LYS A 550 2.09 -20.91 32.53
CA LYS A 550 2.26 -21.94 33.58
C LYS A 550 0.97 -22.71 33.87
N GLU A 551 -0.18 -22.03 33.89
CA GLU A 551 -1.49 -22.63 34.10
C GLU A 551 -1.91 -23.58 32.97
N GLU A 552 -1.76 -23.11 31.72
CA GLU A 552 -2.00 -23.91 30.52
C GLU A 552 -1.07 -25.16 30.52
N GLN A 553 0.18 -25.01 30.97
CA GLN A 553 1.15 -26.10 31.05
C GLN A 553 0.71 -27.21 32.01
N LEU A 554 0.05 -26.88 33.13
CA LEU A 554 -0.48 -27.89 34.07
C LEU A 554 -1.42 -28.91 33.39
N THR A 555 -2.21 -28.46 32.42
CA THR A 555 -3.11 -29.34 31.66
C THR A 555 -2.36 -30.29 30.71
N ILE A 556 -1.17 -29.88 30.26
CA ILE A 556 -0.36 -30.55 29.25
C ILE A 556 0.76 -31.41 29.87
N ASN A 557 1.15 -31.15 31.12
CA ASN A 557 2.22 -31.86 31.85
C ASN A 557 2.10 -33.39 31.80
N LYS A 558 0.86 -33.92 31.74
CA LYS A 558 0.62 -35.36 31.55
C LYS A 558 1.32 -35.90 30.31
N PHE A 559 1.21 -35.19 29.19
CA PHE A 559 1.84 -35.57 27.93
C PHE A 559 3.34 -35.30 27.93
N GLU A 560 3.80 -34.23 28.60
CA GLU A 560 5.24 -33.98 28.75
C GLU A 560 5.94 -35.11 29.51
N ASN A 561 5.34 -35.58 30.60
CA ASN A 561 5.92 -36.65 31.42
C ASN A 561 5.99 -37.96 30.61
N LEU A 562 4.91 -38.31 29.90
CA LEU A 562 4.91 -39.49 29.01
C LEU A 562 5.99 -39.42 27.92
N PHE A 563 6.27 -38.23 27.40
CA PHE A 563 7.34 -38.02 26.43
C PHE A 563 8.74 -38.09 27.06
N LYS A 564 8.93 -37.52 28.26
CA LYS A 564 10.19 -37.62 29.03
C LYS A 564 10.51 -39.08 29.39
N ASP A 565 9.49 -39.87 29.69
CA ASP A 565 9.58 -41.31 29.97
C ASP A 565 9.76 -42.17 28.70
N ARG A 566 9.84 -41.55 27.52
CA ARG A 566 10.00 -42.19 26.20
C ARG A 566 8.88 -43.18 25.82
N GLN A 567 7.69 -43.02 26.40
CA GLN A 567 6.53 -43.85 26.05
C GLN A 567 5.85 -43.40 24.76
N ILE A 568 6.10 -42.16 24.35
CA ILE A 568 5.43 -41.49 23.23
C ILE A 568 6.47 -40.96 22.24
N SER A 569 6.21 -41.14 20.94
CA SER A 569 7.03 -40.57 19.85
C SER A 569 6.83 -39.06 19.68
N VAL A 570 7.71 -38.37 18.93
CA VAL A 570 7.52 -36.93 18.64
C VAL A 570 6.20 -36.70 17.90
N ARG A 571 5.84 -37.61 16.98
CA ARG A 571 4.56 -37.58 16.25
C ARG A 571 3.36 -37.63 17.19
N GLU A 572 3.32 -38.62 18.08
CA GLU A 572 2.21 -38.78 19.02
C GLU A 572 2.15 -37.64 20.03
N PHE A 573 3.31 -37.12 20.46
CA PHE A 573 3.37 -35.93 21.32
C PHE A 573 2.74 -34.72 20.61
N VAL A 574 3.04 -34.49 19.33
CA VAL A 574 2.39 -33.46 18.50
C VAL A 574 0.87 -33.71 18.36
N ILE A 575 0.42 -34.96 18.19
CA ILE A 575 -1.02 -35.30 18.16
C ILE A 575 -1.69 -34.88 19.46
N GLN A 576 -1.15 -35.28 20.62
CA GLN A 576 -1.76 -34.98 21.92
C GLN A 576 -1.82 -33.47 22.19
N LEU A 577 -0.77 -32.73 21.83
CA LEU A 577 -0.76 -31.28 21.94
C LEU A 577 -1.81 -30.62 21.03
N ALA A 578 -1.95 -31.06 19.77
CA ALA A 578 -2.95 -30.53 18.85
C ALA A 578 -4.40 -30.89 19.25
N LYS A 579 -4.59 -32.00 19.98
CA LYS A 579 -5.89 -32.41 20.54
C LYS A 579 -6.21 -31.75 21.89
N SER A 580 -5.25 -31.07 22.52
CA SER A 580 -5.45 -30.41 23.80
C SER A 580 -6.51 -29.31 23.73
N SER A 581 -7.17 -29.05 24.87
CA SER A 581 -8.12 -27.94 25.01
C SER A 581 -7.46 -26.58 24.80
N VAL A 582 -6.21 -26.42 25.24
CA VAL A 582 -5.42 -25.18 25.05
C VAL A 582 -5.25 -24.87 23.56
N PHE A 583 -4.82 -25.86 22.76
CA PHE A 583 -4.65 -25.66 21.32
C PHE A 583 -5.98 -25.35 20.62
N ARG A 584 -7.04 -26.05 21.00
CA ARG A 584 -8.38 -25.86 20.45
C ARG A 584 -8.94 -24.46 20.75
N ALA A 585 -8.82 -23.98 21.99
CA ALA A 585 -9.27 -22.65 22.38
C ALA A 585 -8.54 -21.54 21.60
N LEU A 586 -7.25 -21.72 21.32
CA LEU A 586 -6.44 -20.75 20.57
C LEU A 586 -6.77 -20.73 19.07
N TYR A 587 -6.90 -21.90 18.43
CA TYR A 587 -6.84 -22.01 16.97
C TYR A 587 -8.04 -22.65 16.31
N TRP A 588 -9.04 -23.10 17.07
CA TRP A 588 -10.25 -23.71 16.53
C TRP A 588 -11.50 -22.91 16.90
N ASP A 589 -11.75 -22.70 18.19
CA ASP A 589 -13.04 -22.18 18.66
C ASP A 589 -13.28 -20.71 18.24
N ASN A 590 -12.21 -19.90 18.13
CA ASN A 590 -12.28 -18.47 17.81
C ASN A 590 -12.16 -18.15 16.31
N LEU A 591 -11.95 -19.15 15.44
CA LEU A 591 -11.67 -18.96 14.02
C LEU A 591 -12.79 -19.49 13.13
N TYR A 592 -12.93 -18.88 11.95
CA TYR A 592 -13.72 -19.49 10.88
C TYR A 592 -13.14 -20.86 10.51
N ILE A 593 -13.99 -21.86 10.31
CA ILE A 593 -13.58 -23.27 10.13
C ILE A 593 -12.49 -23.43 9.06
N CYS A 594 -12.63 -22.83 7.88
CA CYS A 594 -11.60 -22.94 6.85
C CYS A 594 -10.30 -22.21 7.20
N LYS A 595 -10.36 -21.10 7.97
CA LYS A 595 -9.17 -20.41 8.48
C LYS A 595 -8.45 -21.27 9.52
N ALA A 596 -9.20 -21.93 10.39
CA ALA A 596 -8.66 -22.86 11.37
C ALA A 596 -7.96 -24.04 10.67
N ILE A 597 -8.63 -24.68 9.71
CA ILE A 597 -8.06 -25.77 8.90
C ILE A 597 -6.76 -25.32 8.22
N GLU A 598 -6.77 -24.16 7.55
CA GLU A 598 -5.59 -23.63 6.86
C GLU A 598 -4.44 -23.36 7.83
N TYR A 599 -4.70 -22.76 9.00
CA TYR A 599 -3.67 -22.48 10.00
C TYR A 599 -3.10 -23.75 10.63
N ILE A 600 -3.96 -24.70 11.00
CA ILE A 600 -3.55 -25.98 11.58
C ILE A 600 -2.73 -26.78 10.56
N HIS A 601 -3.15 -26.80 9.29
CA HIS A 601 -2.41 -27.42 8.20
C HIS A 601 -1.01 -26.79 8.05
N ASN A 602 -0.91 -25.46 8.09
CA ASN A 602 0.37 -24.75 8.09
C ASN A 602 1.29 -25.15 9.26
N ARG A 603 0.74 -25.43 10.45
CA ARG A 603 1.47 -25.82 11.66
C ARG A 603 1.88 -27.29 11.69
N LEU A 604 1.02 -28.20 11.27
CA LEU A 604 1.32 -29.64 11.31
C LEU A 604 2.14 -30.10 10.10
N ILE A 605 1.77 -29.68 8.89
CA ILE A 605 2.38 -30.19 7.66
C ILE A 605 3.54 -29.28 7.18
N GLY A 606 3.58 -28.03 7.62
CA GLY A 606 4.66 -27.09 7.26
C GLY A 606 4.47 -26.37 5.94
N ARG A 607 3.27 -26.40 5.37
CA ARG A 607 2.91 -25.64 4.15
C ARG A 607 1.45 -25.22 4.18
N PRO A 608 1.06 -24.21 3.39
CA PRO A 608 -0.35 -23.93 3.13
C PRO A 608 -0.97 -25.02 2.27
N THR A 609 -2.30 -25.04 2.21
CA THR A 609 -3.00 -25.97 1.33
C THR A 609 -2.70 -25.64 -0.13
N TYR A 610 -2.64 -26.68 -0.98
CA TYR A 610 -2.39 -26.50 -2.40
C TYR A 610 -3.57 -25.87 -3.13
N GLY A 611 -4.79 -26.14 -2.68
CA GLY A 611 -5.97 -25.66 -3.37
C GLY A 611 -7.26 -26.22 -2.78
N ARG A 612 -8.32 -26.10 -3.58
CA ARG A 612 -9.69 -26.30 -3.09
C ARG A 612 -10.01 -27.76 -2.76
N GLN A 613 -9.44 -28.73 -3.48
CA GLN A 613 -9.68 -30.15 -3.19
C GLN A 613 -9.20 -30.55 -1.79
N GLU A 614 -8.01 -30.10 -1.40
CA GLU A 614 -7.37 -30.44 -0.13
C GLU A 614 -8.16 -29.87 1.05
N ILE A 615 -8.48 -28.56 1.00
CA ILE A 615 -9.26 -27.93 2.08
C ILE A 615 -10.67 -28.51 2.19
N ASN A 616 -11.31 -28.86 1.07
CA ASN A 616 -12.62 -29.51 1.06
C ASN A 616 -12.60 -30.91 1.66
N LYS A 617 -11.52 -31.67 1.44
CA LYS A 617 -11.35 -32.98 2.07
C LYS A 617 -11.37 -32.85 3.59
N TYR A 618 -10.58 -31.93 4.15
CA TYR A 618 -10.55 -31.70 5.59
C TYR A 618 -11.86 -31.12 6.12
N PHE A 619 -12.49 -30.20 5.39
CA PHE A 619 -13.81 -29.67 5.75
C PHE A 619 -14.87 -30.77 5.84
N ASN A 620 -14.89 -31.70 4.87
CA ASN A 620 -15.82 -32.82 4.89
C ASN A 620 -15.57 -33.78 6.06
N ILE A 621 -14.30 -34.01 6.44
CA ILE A 621 -13.95 -34.82 7.62
C ILE A 621 -14.46 -34.15 8.89
N VAL A 622 -14.25 -32.84 9.04
CA VAL A 622 -14.76 -32.06 10.17
C VAL A 622 -16.29 -32.15 10.24
N TYR A 623 -16.97 -31.94 9.11
CA TYR A 623 -18.43 -31.92 9.04
C TYR A 623 -19.06 -33.30 9.35
N LYS A 624 -18.50 -34.39 8.80
CA LYS A 624 -19.05 -35.75 8.98
C LYS A 624 -18.63 -36.42 10.27
N GLN A 625 -17.44 -36.10 10.78
CA GLN A 625 -16.82 -36.80 11.88
C GLN A 625 -16.55 -35.83 13.04
N SER A 626 -15.30 -35.36 13.19
CA SER A 626 -14.94 -34.45 14.28
C SER A 626 -13.61 -33.77 14.01
N TYR A 627 -13.34 -32.71 14.80
CA TYR A 627 -12.05 -32.04 14.88
C TYR A 627 -10.88 -33.01 15.12
N TYR A 628 -11.05 -33.96 16.06
CA TYR A 628 -10.00 -34.91 16.43
C TYR A 628 -9.60 -35.81 15.27
N LYS A 629 -10.59 -36.33 14.50
CA LYS A 629 -10.30 -37.14 13.31
C LYS A 629 -9.64 -36.33 12.19
N MET A 630 -9.91 -35.03 12.10
CA MET A 630 -9.22 -34.15 11.16
C MET A 630 -7.72 -34.04 11.50
N ILE A 631 -7.37 -33.84 12.77
CA ILE A 631 -5.96 -33.84 13.23
C ILE A 631 -5.29 -35.17 12.92
N ASP A 632 -5.96 -36.29 13.25
CA ASP A 632 -5.45 -37.63 12.94
C ASP A 632 -5.22 -37.81 11.43
N SER A 633 -6.15 -37.34 10.60
CA SER A 633 -6.02 -37.42 9.13
C SER A 633 -4.89 -36.57 8.55
N MET A 634 -4.48 -35.49 9.23
CA MET A 634 -3.35 -34.65 8.81
C MET A 634 -2.02 -35.30 9.17
N ILE A 635 -1.90 -35.82 10.39
CA ILE A 635 -0.65 -36.39 10.91
C ILE A 635 -0.41 -37.81 10.37
N ASN A 636 -1.46 -38.61 10.17
CA ASN A 636 -1.37 -39.92 9.51
C ASN A 636 -1.36 -39.82 7.97
N SER A 637 -1.18 -38.61 7.43
CA SER A 637 -1.06 -38.43 5.98
C SER A 637 0.28 -39.00 5.47
N PRO A 638 0.33 -39.56 4.26
CA PRO A 638 1.58 -40.06 3.70
C PRO A 638 2.64 -38.95 3.58
N GLU A 639 2.21 -37.71 3.32
CA GLU A 639 3.12 -36.56 3.27
C GLU A 639 3.77 -36.28 4.63
N TYR A 640 3.03 -36.36 5.73
CA TYR A 640 3.61 -36.15 7.07
C TYR A 640 4.60 -37.26 7.42
N ILE A 641 4.21 -38.53 7.18
CA ILE A 641 5.02 -39.71 7.48
C ILE A 641 6.35 -39.68 6.68
N GLU A 642 6.30 -39.38 5.38
CA GLU A 642 7.50 -39.30 4.53
C GLU A 642 8.42 -38.13 4.86
N THR A 643 7.90 -37.03 5.43
CA THR A 643 8.68 -35.80 5.64
C THR A 643 9.25 -35.68 7.04
N PHE A 644 8.49 -36.08 8.06
CA PHE A 644 8.88 -35.96 9.46
C PHE A 644 9.05 -37.32 10.14
N GLY A 645 8.31 -38.35 9.68
CA GLY A 645 8.26 -39.62 10.38
C GLY A 645 7.85 -39.45 11.85
N ASP A 646 8.46 -40.24 12.71
CA ASP A 646 8.07 -40.32 14.13
C ASP A 646 9.04 -39.54 15.06
N ASN A 647 10.19 -39.13 14.51
CA ASN A 647 11.32 -38.59 15.27
C ASN A 647 11.61 -37.10 15.03
N ILE A 648 11.10 -36.52 13.94
CA ILE A 648 11.41 -35.13 13.55
C ILE A 648 10.29 -34.19 13.98
N VAL A 649 10.65 -33.06 14.58
CA VAL A 649 9.71 -31.98 14.89
C VAL A 649 9.27 -31.30 13.59
N PRO A 650 7.96 -31.09 13.35
CA PRO A 650 7.51 -30.38 12.15
C PRO A 650 8.16 -29.01 12.01
N TYR A 651 8.47 -28.61 10.78
CA TYR A 651 9.09 -27.31 10.49
C TYR A 651 8.45 -26.64 9.27
N GLU A 652 8.70 -25.35 9.07
CA GLU A 652 8.16 -24.60 7.94
C GLU A 652 8.87 -25.03 6.63
N ARG A 653 8.15 -25.73 5.75
CA ARG A 653 8.69 -26.29 4.51
C ARG A 653 8.43 -25.37 3.32
N TYR A 654 7.25 -24.77 3.23
CA TYR A 654 6.84 -23.90 2.12
C TYR A 654 6.17 -22.63 2.63
N VAL A 655 6.36 -21.57 1.85
CA VAL A 655 5.76 -20.24 2.07
C VAL A 655 4.98 -19.81 0.85
N THR A 656 4.14 -18.80 0.99
CA THR A 656 3.51 -18.14 -0.16
C THR A 656 4.47 -17.09 -0.73
N PRO A 657 4.36 -16.73 -2.01
CA PRO A 657 5.11 -15.61 -2.59
C PRO A 657 4.99 -14.31 -1.78
N THR A 658 3.79 -14.03 -1.27
CA THR A 658 3.52 -12.85 -0.42
C THR A 658 4.34 -12.89 0.88
N SER A 659 4.41 -14.03 1.56
CA SER A 659 5.19 -14.12 2.80
C SER A 659 6.69 -14.14 2.54
N LEU A 660 7.16 -14.76 1.46
CA LEU A 660 8.55 -14.68 1.03
C LEU A 660 8.99 -13.22 0.78
N ALA A 661 8.16 -12.46 0.05
CA ALA A 661 8.40 -11.04 -0.21
C ALA A 661 8.49 -10.23 1.10
N SER A 662 7.59 -10.47 2.05
CA SER A 662 7.59 -9.78 3.35
C SER A 662 8.85 -10.01 4.21
N ARG A 663 9.53 -11.15 4.01
CA ARG A 663 10.78 -11.50 4.70
C ARG A 663 12.01 -10.96 3.98
N LYS A 664 12.07 -11.08 2.64
CA LYS A 664 13.27 -10.79 1.84
C LYS A 664 13.39 -9.33 1.39
N PHE A 665 12.30 -8.67 0.99
CA PHE A 665 12.35 -7.31 0.43
C PHE A 665 12.27 -6.22 1.50
N ARG A 666 12.99 -6.41 2.61
CA ARG A 666 13.16 -5.37 3.64
C ARG A 666 14.36 -4.50 3.27
N LEU A 667 14.25 -3.19 3.48
CA LEU A 667 15.32 -2.21 3.23
C LEU A 667 16.65 -2.57 3.92
N SER A 668 16.58 -3.33 5.02
CA SER A 668 17.74 -3.78 5.80
C SER A 668 18.56 -4.91 5.16
N ASN A 669 18.19 -5.45 4.00
CA ASN A 669 19.00 -6.46 3.30
C ASN A 669 20.01 -5.74 2.36
N PRO A 670 21.30 -5.63 2.73
CA PRO A 670 22.28 -4.76 2.07
C PRO A 670 22.78 -5.28 0.71
N LYS A 671 22.20 -6.36 0.17
CA LYS A 671 22.67 -7.02 -1.05
C LYS A 671 22.28 -6.31 -2.36
N TYR A 672 21.64 -5.14 -2.28
CA TYR A 672 21.30 -4.31 -3.45
C TYR A 672 22.23 -3.12 -3.66
N ASN A 673 23.39 -3.08 -3.00
CA ASN A 673 24.54 -2.39 -3.59
C ASN A 673 25.06 -3.29 -4.69
N ILE A 674 24.42 -3.25 -5.86
CA ILE A 674 25.08 -3.67 -7.09
C ILE A 674 26.33 -2.78 -7.14
N PRO A 675 27.55 -3.34 -7.05
CA PRO A 675 28.69 -2.56 -7.45
C PRO A 675 28.44 -2.31 -8.94
N ILE A 676 28.02 -1.10 -9.27
CA ILE A 676 28.36 -0.55 -10.58
C ILE A 676 29.83 -0.84 -10.66
N SER A 677 30.24 -1.73 -11.56
CA SER A 677 31.65 -1.97 -11.84
C SER A 677 32.20 -0.61 -12.20
N THR A 678 32.79 0.06 -11.22
CA THR A 678 33.50 1.29 -11.44
C THR A 678 34.63 0.83 -12.33
N TYR A 679 34.51 1.11 -13.63
CA TYR A 679 35.67 1.08 -14.50
C TYR A 679 36.70 1.94 -13.79
N LYS A 680 37.71 1.29 -13.19
CA LYS A 680 38.77 1.98 -12.47
C LYS A 680 39.44 2.89 -13.49
N ASN A 681 39.34 4.19 -13.27
CA ASN A 681 40.10 5.16 -14.05
C ASN A 681 41.59 4.88 -13.81
N GLN A 682 42.33 4.49 -14.84
CA GLN A 682 43.76 4.13 -14.80
C GLN A 682 44.67 5.18 -14.14
N TRP A 683 44.17 6.41 -13.98
CA TRP A 683 44.91 7.51 -13.37
C TRP A 683 45.17 7.33 -11.87
N PHE A 684 44.28 6.63 -11.14
CA PHE A 684 44.47 6.42 -9.69
C PHE A 684 45.54 5.37 -9.37
N ASP A 685 45.65 4.32 -10.19
CA ASP A 685 46.64 3.23 -9.98
C ASP A 685 48.10 3.72 -10.14
N LEU A 686 48.33 4.83 -10.86
CA LEU A 686 49.66 5.46 -10.97
C LEU A 686 50.09 6.20 -9.69
N SER A 687 49.15 6.52 -8.79
CA SER A 687 49.43 7.29 -7.56
C SER A 687 49.42 6.45 -6.28
N GLU A 688 48.91 5.22 -6.34
CA GLU A 688 48.81 4.35 -5.16
C GLU A 688 50.20 3.77 -4.80
N ILE A 689 50.74 4.22 -3.67
CA ILE A 689 51.98 3.70 -3.09
C ILE A 689 51.66 2.37 -2.39
N SER A 690 52.32 1.29 -2.81
CA SER A 690 52.03 -0.11 -2.44
C SER A 690 52.60 -0.59 -1.10
N ASP A 691 53.06 0.32 -0.23
CA ASP A 691 53.80 -0.07 0.98
C ASP A 691 52.94 0.05 2.24
N ASP A 692 52.89 -1.03 3.02
CA ASP A 692 52.27 -1.03 4.35
C ASP A 692 52.94 0.02 5.25
N ASN A 693 52.19 1.10 5.54
CA ASN A 693 52.66 2.22 6.34
C ASN A 693 52.78 1.82 7.82
N SER A 694 53.82 1.09 8.16
CA SER A 694 54.24 0.95 9.56
C SER A 694 54.67 2.31 10.10
N PHE A 695 54.41 2.59 11.38
CA PHE A 695 54.82 3.84 12.03
C PHE A 695 56.32 4.15 11.84
N ASN A 696 57.16 3.11 11.82
CA ASN A 696 58.60 3.23 11.53
C ASN A 696 58.90 3.70 10.11
N SER A 697 58.13 3.24 9.11
CA SER A 697 58.26 3.70 7.72
C SER A 697 57.90 5.17 7.59
N ILE A 698 56.85 5.61 8.30
CA ILE A 698 56.41 7.00 8.35
C ILE A 698 57.50 7.87 8.99
N ILE A 699 58.03 7.47 10.15
CA ILE A 699 59.10 8.22 10.83
C ILE A 699 60.34 8.35 9.94
N LYS A 700 60.76 7.29 9.24
CA LYS A 700 61.90 7.36 8.30
C LYS A 700 61.63 8.34 7.16
N LYS A 701 60.42 8.35 6.60
CA LYS A 701 60.00 9.30 5.55
C LYS A 701 59.93 10.74 6.08
N VAL A 702 59.52 10.94 7.34
CA VAL A 702 59.47 12.26 7.97
C VAL A 702 60.88 12.80 8.28
N ASN A 703 61.78 11.95 8.77
CA ASN A 703 63.13 12.35 9.18
C ASN A 703 64.17 12.38 8.03
N GLN A 704 63.75 12.23 6.78
CA GLN A 704 64.67 12.22 5.64
C GLN A 704 65.24 13.62 5.32
N GLY A 705 66.48 13.66 4.86
CA GLY A 705 67.14 14.89 4.42
C GLY A 705 67.92 15.62 5.52
N VAL A 706 68.26 16.88 5.24
CA VAL A 706 68.97 17.75 6.20
C VAL A 706 68.00 18.16 7.32
N THR A 707 68.51 18.23 8.55
CA THR A 707 67.69 18.57 9.72
C THR A 707 66.90 19.88 9.54
N PRO A 708 65.65 19.95 10.05
CA PRO A 708 64.81 21.16 9.95
C PRO A 708 65.40 22.37 10.67
N ARG A 709 66.45 22.17 11.49
CA ARG A 709 67.21 23.23 12.13
C ARG A 709 67.76 24.27 11.15
N ARG A 710 68.02 23.88 9.89
CA ARG A 710 68.43 24.82 8.83
C ARG A 710 67.36 25.86 8.54
N ASP A 711 66.10 25.44 8.51
CA ASP A 711 64.98 26.33 8.16
C ASP A 711 64.51 27.14 9.39
N GLN A 712 64.84 26.67 10.59
CA GLN A 712 64.49 27.30 11.88
C GLN A 712 65.56 28.26 12.44
N THR A 713 66.68 28.52 11.74
CA THR A 713 67.73 29.42 12.26
C THR A 713 67.31 30.89 12.21
N VAL A 714 67.45 31.60 13.33
CA VAL A 714 67.25 33.06 13.42
C VAL A 714 68.58 33.78 13.25
N ILE A 715 68.63 34.77 12.35
CA ILE A 715 69.83 35.58 12.08
C ILE A 715 69.64 36.97 12.70
N PHE A 716 70.56 37.37 13.57
CA PHE A 716 70.56 38.69 14.21
C PHE A 716 71.37 39.69 13.37
N LYS A 717 70.76 40.83 13.01
CA LYS A 717 71.38 41.91 12.23
C LYS A 717 71.12 43.27 12.88
N VAL A 718 72.12 44.15 12.86
CA VAL A 718 71.98 45.55 13.28
C VAL A 718 71.61 46.41 12.08
N ASN A 719 70.48 47.09 12.15
CA ASN A 719 70.05 48.10 11.18
C ASN A 719 70.14 49.51 11.82
N ALA A 720 70.08 50.57 11.00
CA ALA A 720 70.10 51.95 11.53
C ALA A 720 68.97 52.24 12.54
N LEU A 721 67.80 51.63 12.36
CA LEU A 721 66.58 51.80 13.16
C LEU A 721 66.47 50.89 14.41
N THR A 722 67.55 50.20 14.81
CA THR A 722 67.48 49.30 15.97
C THR A 722 67.31 50.04 17.29
N ASP A 723 66.33 49.58 18.07
CA ASP A 723 66.05 50.02 19.43
C ASP A 723 67.09 49.50 20.43
N ASN A 724 67.24 50.19 21.57
CA ASN A 724 68.14 49.78 22.65
C ASN A 724 67.82 48.37 23.20
N SER A 725 66.53 47.99 23.24
CA SER A 725 66.13 46.64 23.67
C SER A 725 66.57 45.56 22.69
N GLN A 726 66.49 45.83 21.38
CA GLN A 726 66.97 44.93 20.34
C GLN A 726 68.49 44.84 20.33
N LEU A 727 69.19 45.96 20.55
CA LEU A 727 70.65 45.97 20.70
C LEU A 727 71.11 45.10 21.88
N LEU A 728 70.40 45.15 23.02
CA LEU A 728 70.67 44.25 24.15
C LEU A 728 70.45 42.76 23.79
N GLN A 729 69.42 42.44 22.99
CA GLN A 729 69.20 41.07 22.51
C GLN A 729 70.29 40.60 21.54
N ILE A 730 70.73 41.48 20.63
CA ILE A 730 71.82 41.19 19.70
C ILE A 730 73.13 40.98 20.47
N LEU A 731 73.43 41.86 21.43
CA LEU A 731 74.58 41.74 22.33
C LEU A 731 74.56 40.39 23.06
N ARG A 732 73.41 40.01 23.63
CA ARG A 732 73.24 38.70 24.27
C ARG A 732 73.41 37.54 23.28
N ALA A 733 72.91 37.67 22.05
CA ALA A 733 73.11 36.67 21.01
C ALA A 733 74.60 36.52 20.62
N ILE A 734 75.36 37.62 20.58
CA ILE A 734 76.80 37.58 20.33
C ILE A 734 77.52 36.83 21.45
N TYR A 735 77.18 37.08 22.71
CA TYR A 735 77.74 36.32 23.84
C TYR A 735 77.45 34.82 23.72
N ARG A 736 76.22 34.45 23.38
CA ARG A 736 75.85 33.04 23.18
C ARG A 736 76.58 32.39 22.02
N GLN A 737 76.86 33.14 20.95
CA GLN A 737 77.57 32.61 19.79
C GLN A 737 79.05 32.39 20.07
N ILE A 738 79.72 33.37 20.70
CA ILE A 738 81.16 33.33 20.96
C ILE A 738 81.49 32.42 22.13
N PHE A 739 80.72 32.49 23.21
CA PHE A 739 80.98 31.73 24.43
C PHE A 739 80.12 30.47 24.58
N GLU A 740 79.27 30.15 23.59
CA GLU A 740 78.31 29.03 23.58
C GLU A 740 77.20 29.11 24.65
N ARG A 741 77.27 30.08 25.58
CA ARG A 741 76.36 30.30 26.71
C ARG A 741 76.39 31.77 27.18
N ASP A 742 75.43 32.16 28.01
CA ASP A 742 75.35 33.50 28.61
C ASP A 742 76.47 33.70 29.67
N LEU A 743 77.03 34.91 29.77
CA LEU A 743 78.22 35.24 30.58
C LEU A 743 78.05 35.07 32.11
N ASN A 744 76.83 35.07 32.62
CA ASN A 744 76.51 35.15 34.06
C ASN A 744 77.15 34.04 34.91
N THR A 745 77.56 32.93 34.30
CA THR A 745 78.04 31.74 35.02
C THR A 745 79.56 31.65 35.14
N PHE A 746 80.33 32.44 34.38
CA PHE A 746 81.81 32.33 34.33
C PHE A 746 82.56 33.67 34.28
N SER A 747 81.83 34.79 34.36
CA SER A 747 82.41 36.13 34.52
C SER A 747 82.15 36.67 35.92
N ILE A 748 83.05 37.53 36.43
CA ILE A 748 82.95 38.12 37.78
C ILE A 748 82.01 39.35 37.80
N GLY A 749 81.67 39.90 36.63
CA GLY A 749 80.64 40.95 36.47
C GLY A 749 80.94 41.93 35.34
N ASP A 750 81.92 42.82 35.54
CA ASP A 750 82.04 44.04 34.72
C ASP A 750 83.12 43.97 33.61
N GLU A 751 83.56 42.76 33.21
CA GLU A 751 84.70 42.60 32.27
C GLU A 751 84.48 43.27 30.90
N PHE A 752 83.23 43.31 30.42
CA PHE A 752 82.88 43.88 29.12
C PHE A 752 82.05 45.17 29.19
N PHE A 753 81.85 45.76 30.36
CA PHE A 753 80.98 46.95 30.54
C PHE A 753 81.29 48.08 29.55
N ASN A 754 82.58 48.33 29.29
CA ASN A 754 83.02 49.35 28.34
C ASN A 754 82.62 49.03 26.89
N LEU A 755 82.70 47.76 26.48
CA LEU A 755 82.30 47.31 25.15
C LEU A 755 80.78 47.34 25.00
N GLU A 756 80.04 46.95 26.03
CA GLU A 756 78.57 46.99 26.05
C GLU A 756 78.07 48.42 25.86
N LYS A 757 78.60 49.37 26.63
CA LYS A 757 78.23 50.78 26.51
C LYS A 757 78.60 51.34 25.13
N ALA A 758 79.78 50.99 24.61
CA ALA A 758 80.20 51.42 23.29
C ALA A 758 79.33 50.86 22.15
N PHE A 759 78.82 49.63 22.31
CA PHE A 759 77.91 49.01 21.34
C PHE A 759 76.49 49.60 21.39
N ILE A 760 75.94 49.79 22.60
CA ILE A 760 74.62 50.40 22.78
C ILE A 760 74.61 51.83 22.20
N ASN A 761 75.70 52.57 22.38
CA ASN A 761 75.89 53.90 21.80
C ASN A 761 76.24 53.88 20.29
N LYS A 762 76.28 52.71 19.64
CA LYS A 762 76.60 52.51 18.22
C LYS A 762 77.99 53.03 17.79
N HIS A 763 78.96 53.11 18.72
CA HIS A 763 80.35 53.47 18.39
C HIS A 763 81.15 52.30 17.80
N ILE A 764 80.70 51.06 18.00
CA ILE A 764 81.37 49.84 17.56
C ILE A 764 80.37 48.98 16.76
N ASN A 765 80.79 48.48 15.60
CA ASN A 765 80.01 47.54 14.78
C ASN A 765 80.06 46.12 15.36
N VAL A 766 79.12 45.25 14.97
CA VAL A 766 79.08 43.84 15.43
C VAL A 766 80.41 43.14 15.16
N GLN A 767 81.02 43.36 14.00
CA GLN A 767 82.32 42.78 13.65
C GLN A 767 83.45 43.17 14.62
N ASN A 768 83.54 44.47 14.96
CA ASN A 768 84.57 44.96 15.88
C ASN A 768 84.30 44.47 17.30
N LEU A 769 83.03 44.36 17.70
CA LEU A 769 82.65 43.79 18.99
C LEU A 769 83.03 42.32 19.07
N VAL A 770 82.70 41.53 18.05
CA VAL A 770 83.06 40.10 17.94
C VAL A 770 84.58 39.91 18.01
N LYS A 771 85.35 40.76 17.31
CA LYS A 771 86.81 40.76 17.37
C LYS A 771 87.32 41.01 18.80
N ASN A 772 86.84 42.05 19.46
CA ASN A 772 87.26 42.44 20.80
C ASN A 772 86.88 41.40 21.86
N LEU A 773 85.72 40.74 21.72
CA LEU A 773 85.32 39.64 22.59
C LEU A 773 86.21 38.41 22.37
N GLY A 774 86.55 38.09 21.13
CA GLY A 774 87.43 36.96 20.82
C GLY A 774 88.88 37.17 21.26
N SER A 775 89.36 38.42 21.32
CA SER A 775 90.69 38.76 21.84
C SER A 775 90.74 38.94 23.36
N SER A 776 89.63 38.74 24.07
CA SER A 776 89.56 38.94 25.51
C SER A 776 90.30 37.85 26.30
N SER A 777 90.75 38.20 27.50
CA SER A 777 91.31 37.25 28.47
C SER A 777 90.30 36.16 28.83
N LEU A 778 89.00 36.49 28.87
CA LEU A 778 87.94 35.53 29.15
C LEU A 778 87.83 34.47 28.04
N TYR A 779 87.89 34.88 26.76
CA TYR A 779 87.87 33.92 25.65
C TYR A 779 89.10 33.02 25.67
N ALA A 780 90.27 33.58 26.00
CA ALA A 780 91.48 32.79 26.19
C ALA A 780 91.32 31.74 27.31
N LYS A 781 90.69 32.12 28.43
CA LYS A 781 90.42 31.21 29.55
C LYS A 781 89.52 30.04 29.20
N GLU A 782 88.47 30.26 28.40
CA GLU A 782 87.49 29.22 28.10
C GLU A 782 87.90 28.33 26.92
N PHE A 783 88.44 28.89 25.84
CA PHE A 783 88.61 28.16 24.57
C PHE A 783 90.05 28.06 24.07
N TYR A 784 91.01 28.75 24.71
CA TYR A 784 92.43 28.67 24.33
C TYR A 784 93.26 27.88 25.35
N HIS A 785 93.27 28.27 26.63
CA HIS A 785 94.08 27.61 27.66
C HIS A 785 93.79 26.12 27.89
N PRO A 786 92.54 25.63 27.88
CA PRO A 786 92.27 24.21 28.16
C PRO A 786 92.45 23.29 26.94
N TYR A 787 92.73 23.82 25.75
CA TYR A 787 92.67 23.06 24.50
C TYR A 787 93.94 23.20 23.65
N PRO A 788 94.36 22.16 22.91
CA PRO A 788 95.47 22.25 21.97
C PRO A 788 95.09 23.11 20.76
N ASN A 789 96.09 23.72 20.09
CA ASN A 789 95.88 24.62 18.94
C ASN A 789 94.95 24.05 17.86
N THR A 790 95.01 22.75 17.57
CA THR A 790 94.12 22.11 16.60
C THR A 790 92.64 22.19 16.99
N LYS A 791 92.32 22.01 18.28
CA LYS A 791 90.98 22.17 18.82
C LYS A 791 90.58 23.66 18.88
N VAL A 792 91.52 24.55 19.19
CA VAL A 792 91.31 26.00 19.13
C VAL A 792 90.92 26.44 17.72
N ILE A 793 91.54 25.88 16.68
CA ILE A 793 91.19 26.18 15.28
C ILE A 793 89.77 25.71 14.94
N GLU A 794 89.42 24.49 15.36
CA GLU A 794 88.08 23.92 15.20
C GLU A 794 87.01 24.78 15.90
N LEU A 795 87.28 25.21 17.14
CA LEU A 795 86.38 26.08 17.90
C LEU A 795 86.32 27.50 17.32
N GLY A 796 87.46 28.09 16.96
CA GLY A 796 87.51 29.42 16.34
C GLY A 796 86.71 29.48 15.04
N THR A 797 86.90 28.49 14.16
CA THR A 797 86.09 28.41 12.93
C THR A 797 84.60 28.18 13.22
N LYS A 798 84.25 27.43 14.28
CA LYS A 798 82.87 27.26 14.76
C LYS A 798 82.24 28.56 15.26
N HIS A 799 82.92 29.32 16.13
CA HIS A 799 82.38 30.54 16.72
C HIS A 799 82.28 31.69 15.71
N PHE A 800 83.36 31.91 14.96
CA PHE A 800 83.49 33.11 14.11
C PHE A 800 83.03 32.88 12.67
N LEU A 801 83.22 31.68 12.09
CA LEU A 801 82.83 31.39 10.70
C LEU A 801 81.57 30.54 10.57
N GLY A 802 81.06 30.00 11.67
CA GLY A 802 79.85 29.18 11.68
C GLY A 802 80.04 27.77 11.10
N ARG A 803 81.29 27.30 10.94
CA ARG A 803 81.64 26.05 10.24
C ARG A 803 82.89 25.37 10.81
N ALA A 804 83.17 24.16 10.32
CA ALA A 804 84.42 23.45 10.55
C ALA A 804 85.54 23.95 9.62
N PRO A 805 86.83 23.65 9.92
CA PRO A 805 87.93 23.80 8.97
C PRO A 805 87.68 23.00 7.67
N ASN A 806 87.98 23.61 6.54
CA ASN A 806 87.69 23.09 5.20
C ASN A 806 88.64 21.96 4.77
N ASN A 807 89.95 22.18 4.96
CA ASN A 807 91.00 21.27 4.49
C ASN A 807 92.26 21.35 5.37
N GLN A 808 93.24 20.48 5.08
CA GLN A 808 94.49 20.43 5.83
C GLN A 808 95.32 21.71 5.70
N ALA A 809 95.25 22.39 4.55
CA ALA A 809 95.95 23.66 4.32
C ALA A 809 95.45 24.76 5.28
N GLU A 810 94.14 24.86 5.50
CA GLU A 810 93.55 25.81 6.46
C GLU A 810 94.00 25.50 7.89
N ILE A 811 94.05 24.23 8.28
CA ILE A 811 94.56 23.82 9.60
C ILE A 811 96.04 24.20 9.75
N ARG A 812 96.88 23.91 8.76
CA ARG A 812 98.31 24.26 8.79
C ARG A 812 98.52 25.77 8.86
N TYR A 813 97.77 26.53 8.06
CA TYR A 813 97.82 27.99 8.03
C TYR A 813 97.49 28.59 9.41
N TYR A 814 96.38 28.19 10.02
CA TYR A 814 96.01 28.70 11.34
C TYR A 814 96.90 28.18 12.47
N ASN A 815 97.41 26.95 12.36
CA ASN A 815 98.36 26.43 13.35
C ASN A 815 99.66 27.23 13.35
N GLN A 816 100.16 27.64 12.17
CA GLN A 816 101.32 28.51 12.06
C GLN A 816 101.06 29.89 12.66
N ILE A 817 99.86 30.45 12.45
CA ILE A 817 99.47 31.74 13.05
C ILE A 817 99.43 31.63 14.58
N LEU A 818 98.76 30.60 15.12
CA LEU A 818 98.66 30.40 16.56
C LEU A 818 100.04 30.16 17.20
N ALA A 819 100.95 29.48 16.51
CA ALA A 819 102.30 29.24 16.99
C ALA A 819 103.21 30.48 16.98
N SER A 820 103.02 31.40 16.03
CA SER A 820 103.90 32.57 15.84
C SER A 820 103.40 33.86 16.50
N GLN A 821 102.09 34.11 16.47
CA GLN A 821 101.49 35.42 16.83
C GLN A 821 100.40 35.31 17.90
N GLY A 822 100.02 34.10 18.30
CA GLY A 822 99.05 33.86 19.38
C GLY A 822 97.58 34.05 18.99
N LEU A 823 96.72 34.06 20.01
CA LEU A 823 95.26 34.03 19.87
C LEU A 823 94.68 35.30 19.24
N GLU A 824 95.13 36.48 19.67
CA GLU A 824 94.57 37.76 19.21
C GLU A 824 94.71 37.92 17.69
N TYR A 825 95.88 37.59 17.13
CA TYR A 825 96.09 37.64 15.70
C TYR A 825 95.26 36.58 14.97
N PHE A 826 95.15 35.36 15.52
CA PHE A 826 94.30 34.31 14.95
C PHE A 826 92.84 34.76 14.81
N ILE A 827 92.26 35.37 15.85
CA ILE A 827 90.88 35.89 15.82
C ILE A 827 90.76 37.02 14.80
N SER A 828 91.73 37.94 14.77
CA SER A 828 91.75 39.01 13.77
C SER A 828 91.78 38.46 12.34
N SER A 829 92.50 37.35 12.11
CA SER A 829 92.59 36.71 10.80
C SER A 829 91.28 36.05 10.36
N LEU A 830 90.50 35.51 11.31
CA LEU A 830 89.17 34.95 11.04
C LEU A 830 88.15 36.05 10.73
N VAL A 831 88.08 37.09 11.57
CA VAL A 831 87.08 38.17 11.46
C VAL A 831 87.34 39.09 10.26
N ASN A 832 88.61 39.30 9.90
CA ASN A 832 88.98 40.10 8.72
C ASN A 832 89.07 39.24 7.43
N SER A 833 88.74 37.95 7.50
CA SER A 833 88.78 37.09 6.31
C SER A 833 87.75 37.54 5.27
N LYS A 834 88.06 37.30 3.99
CA LYS A 834 87.11 37.56 2.89
C LYS A 834 85.81 36.78 3.09
N GLU A 835 85.88 35.57 3.66
CA GLU A 835 84.71 34.76 3.94
C GLU A 835 83.79 35.41 4.99
N TYR A 836 84.35 35.90 6.10
CA TYR A 836 83.56 36.57 7.14
C TYR A 836 82.83 37.78 6.58
N ASN A 837 83.52 38.59 5.78
CA ASN A 837 82.94 39.80 5.18
C ASN A 837 81.82 39.49 4.17
N ILE A 838 81.94 38.43 3.37
CA ILE A 838 80.90 38.04 2.39
C ILE A 838 79.62 37.54 3.09
N ILE A 839 79.78 36.79 4.18
CA ILE A 839 78.66 36.08 4.80
C ILE A 839 78.01 36.90 5.90
N PHE A 840 78.83 37.51 6.76
CA PHE A 840 78.35 38.23 7.93
C PHE A 840 78.45 39.75 7.76
N GLY A 841 79.49 40.25 7.10
CA GLY A 841 79.75 41.69 7.00
C GLY A 841 79.94 42.34 8.37
N ALA A 842 79.71 43.66 8.46
CA ALA A 842 79.95 44.42 9.68
C ALA A 842 78.84 44.27 10.75
N ASP A 843 77.63 43.89 10.32
CA ASP A 843 76.39 44.14 11.09
C ASP A 843 75.65 42.87 11.52
N THR A 844 76.10 41.68 11.10
CA THR A 844 75.40 40.43 11.40
C THR A 844 76.19 39.54 12.34
N VAL A 845 75.47 38.90 13.26
CA VAL A 845 76.07 38.00 14.24
C VAL A 845 76.37 36.66 13.55
N PRO A 846 77.55 36.05 13.79
CA PRO A 846 77.84 34.72 13.29
C PRO A 846 76.77 33.70 13.72
N TYR A 847 76.42 32.79 12.82
CA TYR A 847 75.40 31.77 13.08
C TYR A 847 75.83 30.41 12.51
N ARG A 848 75.21 29.32 12.98
CA ARG A 848 75.46 27.96 12.47
C ARG A 848 75.12 27.87 10.98
N ARG A 849 76.10 27.54 10.16
CA ARG A 849 75.91 27.30 8.73
C ARG A 849 75.81 25.80 8.42
N PHE A 850 75.18 25.47 7.29
CA PHE A 850 75.11 24.12 6.73
C PHE A 850 75.85 24.08 5.38
N PRO A 851 77.19 23.99 5.37
CA PRO A 851 77.98 24.05 4.14
C PRO A 851 77.79 22.78 3.30
N THR A 852 77.68 22.91 1.97
CA THR A 852 77.44 21.77 1.06
C THR A 852 78.63 21.40 0.19
N LEU A 853 79.41 22.38 -0.27
CA LEU A 853 80.40 22.19 -1.34
C LEU A 853 81.72 21.51 -0.89
N PRO A 854 82.33 21.84 0.27
CA PRO A 854 83.56 21.18 0.70
C PRO A 854 83.28 19.76 1.22
N ALA A 855 84.07 18.78 0.73
CA ALA A 855 83.77 17.35 0.80
C ALA A 855 83.37 16.79 2.19
N ALA A 856 84.04 17.23 3.27
CA ALA A 856 83.75 16.74 4.62
C ALA A 856 83.14 17.82 5.53
N ASN A 857 82.84 19.01 5.02
CA ASN A 857 82.49 20.12 5.89
C ASN A 857 81.07 19.94 6.48
N PHE A 858 80.07 19.49 5.70
CA PHE A 858 78.73 19.20 6.22
C PHE A 858 78.76 18.25 7.44
N PRO A 859 79.26 17.00 7.34
CA PRO A 859 79.25 16.08 8.49
C PRO A 859 80.15 16.55 9.64
N ASN A 860 81.23 17.26 9.35
CA ASN A 860 82.11 17.81 10.39
C ASN A 860 81.43 18.93 11.18
N THR A 861 80.76 19.86 10.49
CA THR A 861 79.95 20.91 11.16
C THR A 861 78.81 20.31 11.96
N GLU A 862 78.16 19.27 11.45
CA GLU A 862 77.08 18.60 12.15
C GLU A 862 77.57 17.99 13.46
N LYS A 863 78.73 17.31 13.45
CA LYS A 863 79.38 16.82 14.66
C LYS A 863 79.68 17.97 15.64
N LEU A 864 80.26 19.07 15.18
CA LEU A 864 80.63 20.22 16.03
C LEU A 864 79.47 20.86 16.78
N TYR A 865 78.34 21.06 16.09
CA TYR A 865 77.19 21.72 16.68
C TYR A 865 76.26 20.77 17.42
N ASN A 866 76.41 19.45 17.23
CA ASN A 866 75.72 18.45 18.02
C ASN A 866 76.50 18.09 19.30
N THR A 867 77.81 18.37 19.36
CA THR A 867 78.58 18.29 20.61
C THR A 867 78.32 19.50 21.51
N LEU A 868 77.93 19.25 22.76
CA LEU A 868 77.73 20.27 23.78
C LEU A 868 79.05 20.77 24.36
N THR A 869 79.02 21.96 24.97
CA THR A 869 80.18 22.59 25.62
C THR A 869 80.77 21.64 26.66
N LYS A 870 82.09 21.37 26.60
CA LYS A 870 82.78 20.46 27.54
C LYS A 870 82.21 19.02 27.61
N GLN A 871 81.44 18.57 26.60
CA GLN A 871 80.90 17.21 26.56
C GLN A 871 82.01 16.15 26.54
N ASN A 872 82.98 16.29 25.63
CA ASN A 872 84.16 15.42 25.50
C ASN A 872 85.40 16.28 25.16
N ALA A 873 86.60 15.86 25.59
CA ALA A 873 87.87 16.51 25.24
C ALA A 873 88.40 16.13 23.84
N ALA A 874 87.71 15.25 23.11
CA ALA A 874 88.15 14.77 21.80
C ALA A 874 88.12 15.87 20.73
N ILE A 875 89.13 15.86 19.86
CA ILE A 875 89.20 16.73 18.68
C ILE A 875 88.36 16.08 17.58
N ILE A 876 87.40 16.82 17.02
CA ILE A 876 86.54 16.27 15.95
C ILE A 876 87.34 16.18 14.66
N ILE A 877 88.23 17.15 14.43
CA ILE A 877 89.04 17.26 13.21
C ILE A 877 90.51 17.41 13.61
N PRO A 878 91.22 16.32 13.93
CA PRO A 878 92.64 16.40 14.27
C PRO A 878 93.51 16.76 13.06
N SER A 879 93.22 16.15 11.92
CA SER A 879 93.79 16.42 10.60
C SER A 879 92.96 15.69 9.54
N PHE A 880 93.17 16.03 8.27
CA PHE A 880 92.66 15.23 7.16
C PHE A 880 93.66 14.11 6.83
N LYS A 881 93.15 12.94 6.41
CA LYS A 881 94.00 11.83 5.97
C LYS A 881 94.93 12.29 4.85
N ALA A 882 96.18 11.83 4.88
CA ALA A 882 97.16 12.18 3.86
C ALA A 882 96.69 11.68 2.48
N ASN A 883 96.64 12.59 1.51
CA ASN A 883 96.45 12.25 0.10
C ASN A 883 97.83 11.98 -0.53
N ILE A 884 97.87 11.17 -1.59
CA ILE A 884 99.12 10.87 -2.32
C ILE A 884 99.64 12.18 -2.96
N GLY A 885 100.73 12.73 -2.44
CA GLY A 885 101.35 13.99 -2.89
C GLY A 885 101.92 14.86 -1.75
N ASN A 886 102.53 16.01 -2.07
CA ASN A 886 103.14 16.93 -1.10
C ASN A 886 102.15 17.97 -0.55
N GLN A 887 101.01 17.53 -0.02
CA GLN A 887 100.00 18.42 0.57
C GLN A 887 99.80 18.26 2.07
#